data_AF-A0A9J7KWF5-F1
#
_entry.id   AF-A0A9J7KWF5-F1
#
_cell.length_a   1.000
_cell.length_b   1.000
_cell.length_c   1.000
_cell.angle_alpha   90.00
_cell.angle_beta   90.00
_cell.angle_gamma   90.00
#
_symmetry.space_group_name_H-M   'P 1'
#
loop_
_entity.id
_entity.type
_entity.pdbx_description
1 polymer ?
#
loop_
_entity_poly.entity_id
_entity_poly.type
_entity_poly.pdbx_seq_one_letter_code
_entity_poly.pdbx_strand_id
1 'polypeptide(L)'
;MLTDMRHWEKYAFVCLLLLTLFQSGSSSAISGSNVCHRQISYECQESYTESFNAACGFLGWNTCVRYRTAYRPATCYRDETYCCSGYTLVGGSCVSAGNCVPVHGGWSVPVETRRPGSPRCGATIVTVTRSCNNPAPDCGGDTCPGPATYCERRQTPCPTFWGFGGFFGIFLIMGMFGDPHFSTTDMKTYTFNGHGEYTLVNALDGEFLLQGRTRRAVDSDGLETAATVLSAVATKMSTSSSVQVNLEENELHLFVDNMRIQEFNDLADEEMLSFTNVRVSKGMGGSVVAEFSSGARVEVYQETGVLAMSMHLTDDYVGQTKGLMGVWNGDPDDDFTRPDGTILSTNATDEEIYDWGLLWEITEAESIFYYGNNSYADFRNQDPSYRPIFDPVFDDPELEREAREVCGDNKVCLFDASVTKNVTIGLGTLTAQERNLQIGESLVNSPPIIEGPVSLNVSVGDVVSFSFTATDLKGDPVTVAAETLPPGATFEYGGNTATVTWNVVDDDGPAMNFSATNSRDQTTLYTPQVNLCKCQNGGDCDFGTLADGEDPDGDLRVVACQCPSPYTGQFCEDFNECEAGTDDCGENAACVNGSGAYRCECEPGFYPNPNDTSCQDCPYGYRGYMGNCYRFWGGKNAQNYSGARQVCQENGGDIYMWRSAAAVAALKRKLKSDHSPSLWVGLSDEDLEGTFLWADGLALGGNDFTDWSPNQPRNTAEKDCVVGRRVHWYRWKVVPCSYRRAFICQSPRAL
;
A
#
# COMPACT_ATOMS: atom_id res chain seq x y z
N MET A 1 -17.32 -75.96 -11.21
CA MET A 1 -18.75 -76.35 -11.19
C MET A 1 -19.47 -75.32 -12.05
N LEU A 2 -19.87 -75.72 -13.26
CA LEU A 2 -21.28 -75.78 -13.72
C LEU A 2 -21.95 -74.41 -13.63
N THR A 3 -22.43 -73.70 -14.65
CA THR A 3 -22.97 -73.90 -16.01
C THR A 3 -23.32 -72.44 -16.41
N ASP A 4 -23.30 -71.93 -17.64
CA ASP A 4 -23.80 -72.47 -18.88
C ASP A 4 -23.26 -71.61 -20.03
N MET A 5 -23.05 -72.26 -21.16
CA MET A 5 -22.60 -71.67 -22.41
C MET A 5 -23.78 -71.25 -23.28
N ARG A 6 -23.46 -70.54 -24.37
CA ARG A 6 -24.19 -70.40 -25.66
C ARG A 6 -25.06 -69.14 -25.74
N HIS A 7 -25.12 -68.38 -26.83
CA HIS A 7 -24.59 -68.54 -28.19
C HIS A 7 -24.84 -67.22 -28.96
N TRP A 8 -23.92 -66.87 -29.88
CA TRP A 8 -24.18 -66.27 -31.23
C TRP A 8 -24.66 -64.79 -31.29
N GLU A 9 -24.37 -63.96 -32.29
CA GLU A 9 -23.47 -63.96 -33.45
C GLU A 9 -23.46 -62.52 -34.03
N LYS A 10 -22.31 -62.13 -34.62
CA LYS A 10 -22.11 -61.34 -35.85
C LYS A 10 -22.84 -60.00 -36.13
N TYR A 11 -21.99 -58.98 -36.31
CA TYR A 11 -21.93 -57.97 -37.40
C TYR A 11 -23.22 -57.35 -37.97
N ALA A 12 -23.29 -56.01 -37.97
CA ALA A 12 -23.13 -55.14 -39.16
C ALA A 12 -23.89 -53.80 -39.03
N PHE A 13 -23.30 -52.78 -39.66
CA PHE A 13 -23.75 -51.40 -39.86
C PHE A 13 -25.21 -51.21 -40.29
N VAL A 14 -25.80 -50.03 -39.98
CA VAL A 14 -26.22 -48.98 -40.96
C VAL A 14 -27.07 -47.89 -40.27
N CYS A 15 -26.76 -46.62 -40.57
CA CYS A 15 -27.57 -45.42 -40.28
C CYS A 15 -28.93 -45.43 -41.01
N LEU A 16 -30.02 -44.96 -40.39
CA LEU A 16 -30.93 -43.92 -40.92
C LEU A 16 -32.19 -43.68 -40.05
N LEU A 17 -32.45 -42.38 -39.79
CA LEU A 17 -33.69 -41.65 -39.47
C LEU A 17 -35.05 -42.39 -39.31
N LEU A 18 -35.84 -42.00 -38.29
CA LEU A 18 -37.09 -41.21 -38.45
C LEU A 18 -37.84 -40.97 -37.10
N LEU A 19 -38.33 -39.74 -36.95
CA LEU A 19 -39.32 -39.29 -35.97
C LEU A 19 -40.69 -39.95 -36.20
N THR A 20 -41.31 -40.52 -35.16
CA THR A 20 -42.76 -40.50 -34.93
C THR A 20 -43.07 -40.84 -33.46
N LEU A 21 -43.71 -39.93 -32.73
CA LEU A 21 -44.47 -40.25 -31.52
C LEU A 21 -45.94 -39.89 -31.79
N PHE A 22 -46.77 -40.93 -31.90
CA PHE A 22 -48.21 -40.87 -31.69
C PHE A 22 -48.45 -41.32 -30.25
N GLN A 23 -49.21 -40.56 -29.46
CA GLN A 23 -50.08 -41.15 -28.44
C GLN A 23 -51.40 -40.38 -28.32
N SER A 24 -52.46 -41.15 -28.50
CA SER A 24 -53.85 -40.87 -28.20
C SER A 24 -54.11 -40.91 -26.69
N GLY A 25 -54.83 -39.93 -26.15
CA GLY A 25 -55.43 -39.98 -24.82
C GLY A 25 -56.88 -39.48 -24.88
N SER A 26 -57.84 -40.35 -24.58
CA SER A 26 -59.28 -40.06 -24.56
C SER A 26 -59.68 -39.29 -23.30
N SER A 27 -60.36 -38.15 -23.46
CA SER A 27 -60.98 -37.39 -22.37
C SER A 27 -62.49 -37.65 -22.32
N SER A 28 -62.99 -38.09 -21.17
CA SER A 28 -64.43 -38.21 -20.88
C SER A 28 -64.94 -36.91 -20.23
N ALA A 29 -65.79 -36.17 -20.93
CA ALA A 29 -66.47 -34.99 -20.39
C ALA A 29 -67.77 -35.38 -19.67
N ILE A 30 -67.95 -34.93 -18.43
CA ILE A 30 -69.25 -34.91 -17.75
C ILE A 30 -69.96 -33.62 -18.18
N SER A 31 -71.12 -33.71 -18.83
CA SER A 31 -71.78 -32.52 -19.41
C SER A 31 -72.26 -31.55 -18.33
N GLY A 32 -71.79 -30.30 -18.39
CA GLY A 32 -72.30 -29.17 -17.60
C GLY A 32 -71.30 -28.47 -16.66
N SER A 33 -70.04 -28.89 -16.60
CA SER A 33 -68.98 -28.23 -15.80
C SER A 33 -68.10 -27.33 -16.68
N ASN A 34 -67.72 -26.15 -16.16
CA ASN A 34 -66.79 -25.21 -16.81
C ASN A 34 -65.32 -25.56 -16.53
N VAL A 35 -65.06 -26.66 -15.78
CA VAL A 35 -63.75 -27.13 -15.33
C VAL A 35 -63.56 -28.60 -15.71
N CYS A 36 -62.39 -28.92 -16.29
CA CYS A 36 -62.00 -30.17 -16.94
C CYS A 36 -60.67 -30.72 -16.33
N HIS A 37 -60.42 -32.04 -16.37
CA HIS A 37 -59.25 -32.71 -15.74
C HIS A 37 -58.46 -33.63 -16.70
N ARG A 38 -57.15 -33.85 -16.46
CA ARG A 38 -56.30 -34.86 -17.14
C ARG A 38 -55.13 -35.36 -16.26
N GLN A 39 -54.63 -36.58 -16.50
CA GLN A 39 -53.49 -37.19 -15.80
C GLN A 39 -52.25 -37.34 -16.72
N ILE A 40 -51.05 -37.04 -16.22
CA ILE A 40 -49.77 -37.06 -16.97
C ILE A 40 -48.73 -37.92 -16.23
N SER A 41 -47.89 -38.69 -16.94
CA SER A 41 -46.80 -39.50 -16.36
C SER A 41 -45.38 -39.04 -16.78
N TYR A 42 -44.37 -39.24 -15.92
CA TYR A 42 -42.95 -38.90 -16.17
C TYR A 42 -41.97 -39.74 -15.32
N GLU A 43 -40.67 -39.82 -15.66
CA GLU A 43 -39.62 -40.57 -14.94
C GLU A 43 -38.81 -39.70 -13.95
N CYS A 44 -38.39 -40.27 -12.81
CA CYS A 44 -37.64 -39.56 -11.74
C CYS A 44 -36.25 -40.18 -11.51
N GLN A 45 -35.20 -39.37 -11.30
CA GLN A 45 -33.88 -39.80 -10.80
C GLN A 45 -33.65 -39.29 -9.36
N GLU A 46 -33.24 -40.17 -8.44
CA GLU A 46 -32.69 -39.82 -7.11
C GLU A 46 -31.14 -39.90 -7.14
N SER A 47 -30.46 -38.97 -6.49
CA SER A 47 -28.99 -38.92 -6.38
C SER A 47 -28.50 -39.29 -4.97
N TYR A 48 -27.60 -40.27 -4.87
CA TYR A 48 -26.75 -40.52 -3.69
C TYR A 48 -25.27 -40.52 -4.10
N THR A 49 -24.39 -40.04 -3.21
CA THR A 49 -22.92 -39.95 -3.35
C THR A 49 -22.21 -41.21 -2.84
N GLU A 50 -21.32 -41.82 -3.63
CA GLU A 50 -20.30 -42.80 -3.18
C GLU A 50 -18.89 -42.23 -3.32
N SER A 51 -18.06 -42.40 -2.27
CA SER A 51 -16.65 -42.03 -2.18
C SER A 51 -15.73 -43.18 -2.64
N PHE A 52 -14.74 -42.89 -3.49
CA PHE A 52 -13.70 -43.86 -3.90
C PHE A 52 -12.42 -43.69 -3.06
N ASN A 53 -12.00 -44.75 -2.35
CA ASN A 53 -10.62 -44.90 -1.83
C ASN A 53 -9.88 -45.93 -2.69
N ALA A 54 -8.74 -45.53 -3.27
CA ALA A 54 -7.78 -46.47 -3.85
C ALA A 54 -6.69 -46.76 -2.80
N ALA A 55 -6.60 -48.00 -2.34
CA ALA A 55 -5.48 -48.48 -1.53
C ALA A 55 -4.60 -49.41 -2.37
N CYS A 56 -3.39 -48.97 -2.70
CA CYS A 56 -2.34 -49.83 -3.27
C CYS A 56 -1.50 -50.40 -2.12
N GLY A 57 -1.62 -51.71 -1.87
CA GLY A 57 -0.81 -52.43 -0.87
C GLY A 57 0.46 -53.01 -1.49
N PHE A 58 1.60 -52.76 -0.84
CA PHE A 58 2.89 -53.39 -1.11
C PHE A 58 2.81 -54.90 -0.90
N LEU A 59 2.89 -55.66 -1.99
CA LEU A 59 3.67 -56.89 -2.20
C LEU A 59 3.45 -57.22 -3.69
N GLY A 60 4.54 -57.48 -4.42
CA GLY A 60 4.61 -57.37 -5.88
C GLY A 60 3.49 -58.04 -6.70
N TRP A 61 3.51 -57.76 -8.00
CA TRP A 61 2.57 -58.16 -9.08
C TRP A 61 1.53 -57.07 -9.44
N ASN A 62 1.80 -56.36 -10.54
CA ASN A 62 0.93 -55.36 -11.17
C ASN A 62 -0.41 -55.96 -11.65
N THR A 63 -1.55 -55.59 -11.04
CA THR A 63 -2.86 -55.51 -11.72
C THR A 63 -3.87 -54.68 -10.90
N CYS A 64 -4.58 -53.75 -11.56
CA CYS A 64 -5.78 -53.08 -11.03
C CYS A 64 -7.03 -53.63 -11.74
N VAL A 65 -8.08 -54.00 -10.98
CA VAL A 65 -9.38 -54.47 -11.54
C VAL A 65 -10.50 -53.49 -11.18
N ARG A 66 -11.30 -53.05 -12.17
CA ARG A 66 -12.54 -52.25 -12.00
C ARG A 66 -13.76 -53.18 -11.95
N TYR A 67 -14.71 -52.91 -11.04
CA TYR A 67 -16.08 -53.45 -11.09
C TYR A 67 -17.07 -52.38 -11.57
N ARG A 68 -18.14 -52.80 -12.26
CA ARG A 68 -19.27 -51.96 -12.72
C ARG A 68 -20.59 -52.62 -12.31
N THR A 69 -21.47 -51.89 -11.64
CA THR A 69 -22.87 -52.27 -11.37
C THR A 69 -23.81 -51.37 -12.17
N ALA A 70 -24.96 -51.89 -12.62
CA ALA A 70 -25.96 -51.18 -13.43
C ALA A 70 -27.33 -51.07 -12.71
N TYR A 71 -28.03 -49.94 -12.84
CA TYR A 71 -29.37 -49.65 -12.26
C TYR A 71 -30.42 -49.26 -13.33
N ARG A 72 -31.72 -49.46 -13.06
CA ARG A 72 -32.90 -49.14 -13.93
C ARG A 72 -33.78 -48.01 -13.33
N PRO A 73 -34.48 -47.18 -14.14
CA PRO A 73 -35.36 -46.08 -13.66
C PRO A 73 -36.83 -46.48 -13.38
N ALA A 74 -37.57 -45.66 -12.62
CA ALA A 74 -39.00 -45.82 -12.26
C ALA A 74 -39.86 -44.59 -12.65
N THR A 75 -41.17 -44.79 -12.88
CA THR A 75 -42.13 -43.81 -13.45
C THR A 75 -43.20 -43.32 -12.45
N CYS A 76 -43.51 -42.01 -12.43
CA CYS A 76 -44.48 -41.32 -11.57
C CYS A 76 -45.63 -40.64 -12.36
N TYR A 77 -46.72 -40.21 -11.70
CA TYR A 77 -47.93 -39.61 -12.31
C TYR A 77 -48.41 -38.33 -11.58
N ARG A 78 -49.00 -37.36 -12.30
CA ARG A 78 -49.61 -36.10 -11.78
C ARG A 78 -50.93 -35.76 -12.48
N ASP A 79 -51.94 -35.35 -11.71
CA ASP A 79 -53.25 -34.87 -12.22
C ASP A 79 -53.32 -33.34 -12.33
N GLU A 80 -53.91 -32.82 -13.41
CA GLU A 80 -54.10 -31.39 -13.68
C GLU A 80 -55.58 -31.03 -13.95
N THR A 81 -55.97 -29.80 -13.59
CA THR A 81 -57.32 -29.24 -13.76
C THR A 81 -57.28 -27.92 -14.56
N TYR A 82 -58.17 -27.72 -15.53
CA TYR A 82 -58.20 -26.55 -16.43
C TYR A 82 -59.62 -26.13 -16.85
N CYS A 83 -59.81 -24.91 -17.37
CA CYS A 83 -61.12 -24.45 -17.87
C CYS A 83 -61.50 -25.12 -19.20
N CYS A 84 -62.77 -25.54 -19.32
CA CYS A 84 -63.26 -26.17 -20.55
C CYS A 84 -63.38 -25.14 -21.71
N SER A 85 -63.33 -25.63 -22.95
CA SER A 85 -63.29 -24.79 -24.16
C SER A 85 -64.45 -23.76 -24.22
N GLY A 86 -64.13 -22.49 -24.44
CA GLY A 86 -65.06 -21.35 -24.44
C GLY A 86 -65.05 -20.49 -23.18
N TYR A 87 -64.27 -20.87 -22.16
CA TYR A 87 -64.12 -20.15 -20.90
C TYR A 87 -62.64 -19.93 -20.56
N THR A 88 -62.31 -18.76 -20.02
CA THR A 88 -60.95 -18.38 -19.62
C THR A 88 -60.87 -18.25 -18.10
N LEU A 89 -59.76 -18.68 -17.51
CA LEU A 89 -59.52 -18.60 -16.07
C LEU A 89 -59.16 -17.15 -15.69
N VAL A 90 -60.06 -16.45 -15.01
CA VAL A 90 -59.81 -15.09 -14.50
C VAL A 90 -60.00 -15.10 -12.99
N GLY A 91 -58.96 -14.73 -12.24
CA GLY A 91 -59.00 -14.68 -10.77
C GLY A 91 -59.31 -16.03 -10.10
N GLY A 92 -58.93 -17.16 -10.73
CA GLY A 92 -59.19 -18.51 -10.22
C GLY A 92 -60.57 -19.08 -10.56
N SER A 93 -61.38 -18.41 -11.40
CA SER A 93 -62.70 -18.89 -11.85
C SER A 93 -62.84 -18.82 -13.38
N CYS A 94 -63.51 -19.79 -14.01
CA CYS A 94 -63.66 -19.84 -15.47
C CYS A 94 -64.85 -18.96 -15.96
N VAL A 95 -64.59 -17.91 -16.75
CA VAL A 95 -65.59 -16.93 -17.24
C VAL A 95 -65.61 -16.80 -18.78
N SER A 96 -66.73 -16.29 -19.33
CA SER A 96 -67.01 -16.18 -20.77
C SER A 96 -66.22 -15.05 -21.45
N ALA A 97 -65.58 -15.34 -22.58
CA ALA A 97 -64.52 -14.54 -23.21
C ALA A 97 -64.92 -13.20 -23.89
N GLY A 98 -66.05 -12.57 -23.54
CA GLY A 98 -66.64 -11.45 -24.32
C GLY A 98 -66.38 -10.00 -23.87
N ASN A 99 -65.78 -9.71 -22.71
CA ASN A 99 -65.68 -8.34 -22.16
C ASN A 99 -64.38 -8.10 -21.36
N CYS A 100 -63.24 -7.77 -21.98
CA CYS A 100 -62.06 -7.35 -21.20
C CYS A 100 -61.14 -6.34 -21.94
N VAL A 101 -60.25 -5.65 -21.19
CA VAL A 101 -59.46 -4.46 -21.60
C VAL A 101 -58.02 -4.82 -21.99
N PRO A 102 -57.44 -4.28 -23.09
CA PRO A 102 -56.14 -4.74 -23.60
C PRO A 102 -54.98 -4.63 -22.59
N VAL A 103 -54.22 -5.71 -22.42
CA VAL A 103 -53.01 -5.74 -21.55
C VAL A 103 -51.83 -6.23 -22.39
N HIS A 104 -50.73 -5.48 -22.42
CA HIS A 104 -49.52 -5.88 -23.16
C HIS A 104 -48.74 -6.95 -22.39
N GLY A 105 -48.21 -7.96 -23.10
CA GLY A 105 -47.45 -9.05 -22.48
C GLY A 105 -46.08 -8.62 -21.97
N GLY A 106 -45.68 -9.10 -20.79
CA GLY A 106 -44.32 -9.00 -20.25
C GLY A 106 -43.53 -10.30 -20.41
N TRP A 107 -42.21 -10.19 -20.64
CA TRP A 107 -41.29 -11.34 -20.69
C TRP A 107 -41.05 -11.93 -19.29
N SER A 108 -41.00 -13.26 -19.18
CA SER A 108 -40.53 -13.95 -17.97
C SER A 108 -39.04 -13.70 -17.73
N VAL A 109 -38.57 -14.03 -16.52
CA VAL A 109 -37.14 -14.16 -16.25
C VAL A 109 -36.55 -15.16 -17.26
N PRO A 110 -35.43 -14.86 -17.93
CA PRO A 110 -34.88 -15.73 -18.99
C PRO A 110 -34.28 -17.01 -18.41
N VAL A 111 -34.48 -18.13 -19.10
CA VAL A 111 -33.89 -19.44 -18.78
C VAL A 111 -32.84 -19.79 -19.85
N GLU A 112 -31.62 -20.05 -19.40
CA GLU A 112 -30.49 -20.39 -20.27
C GLU A 112 -30.33 -21.91 -20.40
N THR A 113 -30.13 -22.42 -21.62
CA THR A 113 -29.78 -23.83 -21.85
C THR A 113 -28.47 -23.94 -22.64
N ARG A 114 -27.44 -24.55 -22.05
CA ARG A 114 -26.15 -24.82 -22.70
C ARG A 114 -26.17 -26.21 -23.32
N ARG A 115 -25.85 -26.33 -24.62
CA ARG A 115 -25.53 -27.62 -25.25
C ARG A 115 -24.00 -27.79 -25.29
N PRO A 116 -23.43 -28.95 -24.91
CA PRO A 116 -22.02 -29.21 -25.09
C PRO A 116 -21.76 -29.46 -26.58
N GLY A 117 -21.04 -28.56 -27.24
CA GLY A 117 -20.57 -28.71 -28.61
C GLY A 117 -19.11 -28.27 -28.70
N SER A 118 -18.24 -29.19 -29.13
CA SER A 118 -16.87 -29.08 -29.68
C SER A 118 -15.84 -28.15 -28.99
N PRO A 119 -14.60 -28.61 -28.74
CA PRO A 119 -13.56 -27.85 -28.05
C PRO A 119 -12.87 -26.85 -29.00
N ARG A 120 -13.36 -25.60 -29.09
CA ARG A 120 -12.60 -24.42 -29.56
C ARG A 120 -13.17 -23.17 -28.89
N CYS A 121 -12.29 -22.27 -28.46
CA CYS A 121 -12.65 -20.92 -28.02
C CYS A 121 -13.43 -20.21 -29.15
N GLY A 122 -14.46 -19.48 -28.77
CA GLY A 122 -15.36 -18.79 -29.66
C GLY A 122 -16.62 -18.42 -28.88
N ALA A 123 -16.96 -17.13 -28.90
CA ALA A 123 -18.04 -16.56 -28.09
C ALA A 123 -19.24 -17.50 -27.94
N THR A 124 -19.61 -17.84 -26.69
CA THR A 124 -20.71 -18.78 -26.47
C THR A 124 -22.00 -18.09 -26.90
N ILE A 125 -22.62 -18.62 -27.95
CA ILE A 125 -23.98 -18.25 -28.35
C ILE A 125 -24.91 -18.89 -27.31
N VAL A 126 -25.27 -18.13 -26.28
CA VAL A 126 -26.21 -18.59 -25.26
C VAL A 126 -27.61 -18.50 -25.85
N THR A 127 -28.29 -19.64 -25.96
CA THR A 127 -29.70 -19.67 -26.36
C THR A 127 -30.54 -19.30 -25.15
N VAL A 128 -30.94 -18.03 -25.09
CA VAL A 128 -31.76 -17.47 -24.02
C VAL A 128 -33.22 -17.68 -24.39
N THR A 129 -33.95 -18.44 -23.56
CA THR A 129 -35.38 -18.66 -23.77
C THR A 129 -36.18 -17.96 -22.69
N ARG A 130 -37.14 -17.14 -23.10
CA ARG A 130 -38.07 -16.41 -22.23
C ARG A 130 -39.49 -16.66 -22.71
N SER A 131 -40.40 -16.77 -21.76
CA SER A 131 -41.82 -16.99 -22.05
C SER A 131 -42.54 -15.65 -21.98
N CYS A 132 -43.29 -15.27 -23.00
CA CYS A 132 -44.07 -14.03 -22.99
C CYS A 132 -45.46 -14.31 -22.43
N ASN A 133 -45.76 -13.82 -21.21
CA ASN A 133 -47.09 -13.85 -20.59
C ASN A 133 -47.07 -13.50 -19.08
N ASN A 134 -46.30 -12.50 -18.65
CA ASN A 134 -46.41 -11.97 -17.29
C ASN A 134 -46.86 -10.49 -17.25
N PRO A 135 -48.17 -10.20 -17.15
CA PRO A 135 -49.32 -11.11 -17.34
C PRO A 135 -49.64 -11.38 -18.83
N ALA A 136 -50.44 -12.40 -19.13
CA ALA A 136 -50.88 -12.77 -20.48
C ALA A 136 -51.81 -11.68 -21.07
N PRO A 137 -51.77 -11.40 -22.39
CA PRO A 137 -52.68 -10.46 -23.03
C PRO A 137 -54.09 -11.05 -23.09
N ASP A 138 -54.84 -10.94 -22.00
CA ASP A 138 -56.14 -11.60 -21.87
C ASP A 138 -57.26 -10.94 -22.70
N CYS A 139 -56.98 -9.83 -23.38
CA CYS A 139 -58.00 -8.92 -23.94
C CYS A 139 -57.60 -8.22 -25.25
N GLY A 140 -56.67 -8.80 -26.00
CA GLY A 140 -55.92 -8.04 -27.00
C GLY A 140 -54.88 -7.12 -26.34
N GLY A 141 -53.93 -6.61 -27.12
CA GLY A 141 -52.71 -5.97 -26.62
C GLY A 141 -51.49 -6.60 -27.29
N ASP A 142 -50.44 -5.81 -27.50
CA ASP A 142 -49.27 -6.27 -28.25
C ASP A 142 -48.51 -7.37 -27.50
N THR A 143 -48.08 -8.39 -28.25
CA THR A 143 -47.17 -9.41 -27.76
C THR A 143 -45.80 -8.81 -27.47
N CYS A 144 -45.03 -9.48 -26.61
CA CYS A 144 -43.70 -9.00 -26.27
C CYS A 144 -42.82 -8.87 -27.54
N PRO A 145 -42.16 -7.72 -27.77
CA PRO A 145 -41.36 -7.50 -28.97
C PRO A 145 -40.04 -8.31 -28.95
N GLY A 146 -39.66 -8.83 -30.12
CA GLY A 146 -38.50 -9.70 -30.32
C GLY A 146 -38.82 -11.20 -30.14
N PRO A 147 -37.90 -12.11 -30.51
CA PRO A 147 -38.17 -13.54 -30.40
C PRO A 147 -38.11 -14.03 -28.93
N ALA A 148 -38.93 -15.05 -28.63
CA ALA A 148 -38.98 -15.71 -27.31
C ALA A 148 -37.70 -16.51 -27.01
N THR A 149 -37.04 -16.97 -28.06
CA THR A 149 -35.72 -17.57 -28.01
C THR A 149 -34.79 -16.73 -28.87
N TYR A 150 -33.72 -16.21 -28.27
CA TYR A 150 -32.74 -15.40 -28.96
C TYR A 150 -31.34 -15.78 -28.50
N CYS A 151 -30.37 -15.48 -29.36
CA CYS A 151 -28.97 -15.79 -29.14
C CYS A 151 -28.26 -14.55 -28.60
N GLU A 152 -27.75 -14.61 -27.37
CA GLU A 152 -26.83 -13.59 -26.87
C GLU A 152 -25.39 -14.06 -27.04
N ARG A 153 -24.54 -13.17 -27.58
CA ARG A 153 -23.10 -13.37 -27.64
C ARG A 153 -22.51 -12.80 -26.35
N ARG A 154 -22.24 -13.65 -25.36
CA ARG A 154 -21.56 -13.24 -24.12
C ARG A 154 -20.10 -13.65 -24.19
N GLN A 155 -19.20 -12.70 -23.95
CA GLN A 155 -17.82 -12.99 -23.61
C GLN A 155 -17.84 -13.56 -22.18
N THR A 156 -17.63 -14.87 -22.09
CA THR A 156 -17.34 -15.54 -20.82
C THR A 156 -15.95 -16.14 -20.94
N PRO A 157 -15.04 -15.88 -19.99
CA PRO A 157 -13.75 -16.57 -19.91
C PRO A 157 -13.96 -18.09 -19.90
N CYS A 158 -13.03 -18.83 -20.49
CA CYS A 158 -13.09 -20.28 -20.64
C CYS A 158 -13.37 -21.00 -19.31
N PRO A 159 -14.26 -22.01 -19.29
CA PRO A 159 -14.51 -22.78 -18.08
C PRO A 159 -13.30 -23.67 -17.76
N THR A 160 -12.88 -23.59 -16.50
CA THR A 160 -12.00 -24.52 -15.82
C THR A 160 -12.49 -25.95 -16.01
N PHE A 161 -11.55 -26.85 -16.27
CA PHE A 161 -11.76 -28.29 -16.25
C PHE A 161 -12.39 -28.67 -14.89
N TRP A 162 -13.53 -29.35 -14.90
CA TRP A 162 -14.16 -29.83 -13.67
C TRP A 162 -13.28 -30.90 -13.02
N GLY A 163 -12.70 -30.57 -11.88
CA GLY A 163 -12.17 -31.55 -10.95
C GLY A 163 -11.12 -31.02 -9.99
N PHE A 164 -11.46 -30.00 -9.20
CA PHE A 164 -11.09 -29.71 -7.80
C PHE A 164 -11.21 -28.19 -7.59
N GLY A 165 -12.01 -27.79 -6.60
CA GLY A 165 -12.45 -26.42 -6.43
C GLY A 165 -11.41 -25.53 -5.75
N GLY A 166 -11.44 -24.24 -6.10
CA GLY A 166 -10.88 -23.15 -5.31
C GLY A 166 -10.10 -22.13 -6.12
N PHE A 167 -10.76 -20.99 -6.39
CA PHE A 167 -10.17 -19.67 -6.71
C PHE A 167 -9.45 -19.45 -8.05
N PHE A 168 -9.64 -18.24 -8.56
CA PHE A 168 -9.32 -17.75 -9.90
C PHE A 168 -7.90 -17.18 -9.98
N GLY A 169 -7.27 -17.29 -11.16
CA GLY A 169 -6.12 -16.46 -11.60
C GLY A 169 -4.90 -17.28 -12.01
N ILE A 170 -4.20 -16.84 -13.06
CA ILE A 170 -2.92 -17.37 -13.58
C ILE A 170 -3.01 -18.64 -14.45
N PHE A 171 -3.38 -18.41 -15.72
CA PHE A 171 -2.93 -19.26 -16.82
C PHE A 171 -1.45 -18.97 -17.05
N LEU A 172 -0.61 -20.02 -16.93
CA LEU A 172 0.76 -20.03 -17.42
C LEU A 172 0.83 -19.45 -18.83
N ILE A 173 1.49 -18.31 -19.01
CA ILE A 173 1.76 -17.78 -20.34
C ILE A 173 3.24 -17.48 -20.44
N MET A 174 3.84 -18.15 -21.41
CA MET A 174 5.19 -17.91 -21.84
C MET A 174 5.14 -17.44 -23.29
N GLY A 175 5.53 -16.19 -23.55
CA GLY A 175 6.23 -15.88 -24.82
C GLY A 175 7.72 -16.02 -24.53
N MET A 176 8.63 -16.53 -25.37
CA MET A 176 8.67 -16.78 -26.82
C MET A 176 9.46 -18.07 -27.10
N PHE A 177 9.73 -18.44 -28.37
CA PHE A 177 10.88 -19.28 -28.73
C PHE A 177 11.89 -18.45 -29.56
N GLY A 178 13.16 -18.89 -29.61
CA GLY A 178 14.23 -18.15 -30.28
C GLY A 178 14.00 -17.97 -31.78
N ASP A 179 14.66 -16.96 -32.36
CA ASP A 179 14.39 -16.45 -33.71
C ASP A 179 14.52 -17.54 -34.78
N PRO A 180 13.56 -17.62 -35.73
CA PRO A 180 12.43 -16.68 -35.94
C PRO A 180 11.07 -17.06 -35.33
N HIS A 181 10.99 -17.90 -34.30
CA HIS A 181 9.72 -18.56 -33.93
C HIS A 181 9.07 -17.99 -32.67
N PHE A 182 7.96 -17.30 -32.85
CA PHE A 182 7.25 -16.60 -31.79
C PHE A 182 6.08 -17.42 -31.24
N SER A 183 5.81 -17.25 -29.95
CA SER A 183 4.55 -17.61 -29.31
C SER A 183 4.02 -16.37 -28.63
N THR A 184 2.83 -15.92 -29.01
CA THR A 184 2.15 -14.75 -28.43
C THR A 184 1.74 -15.02 -26.98
N THR A 185 1.26 -13.97 -26.31
CA THR A 185 0.68 -14.09 -24.97
C THR A 185 -0.56 -14.98 -24.93
N ASP A 186 -1.34 -15.08 -26.01
CA ASP A 186 -2.49 -15.99 -26.08
C ASP A 186 -2.18 -17.34 -26.73
N MET A 187 -0.89 -17.70 -26.76
CA MET A 187 -0.35 -19.00 -27.24
C MET A 187 -0.50 -19.25 -28.75
N LYS A 188 -0.64 -18.19 -29.55
CA LYS A 188 -0.57 -18.29 -31.01
C LYS A 188 0.90 -18.38 -31.44
N THR A 189 1.26 -19.47 -32.12
CA THR A 189 2.61 -19.65 -32.67
C THR A 189 2.68 -19.19 -34.12
N TYR A 190 3.79 -18.56 -34.49
CA TYR A 190 4.07 -18.10 -35.85
C TYR A 190 5.57 -17.83 -36.05
N THR A 191 5.99 -17.66 -37.30
CA THR A 191 7.39 -17.37 -37.65
C THR A 191 7.51 -15.96 -38.20
N PHE A 192 8.51 -15.20 -37.76
CA PHE A 192 8.78 -13.85 -38.24
C PHE A 192 10.28 -13.61 -38.43
N ASN A 193 10.71 -13.63 -39.69
CA ASN A 193 12.09 -13.38 -40.11
C ASN A 193 12.33 -11.92 -40.50
N GLY A 194 11.91 -10.96 -39.67
CA GLY A 194 12.16 -9.53 -39.93
C GLY A 194 13.60 -9.16 -39.58
N HIS A 195 14.34 -8.48 -40.46
CA HIS A 195 15.68 -7.96 -40.15
C HIS A 195 15.54 -6.55 -39.57
N GLY A 196 16.00 -6.30 -38.34
CA GLY A 196 15.88 -4.99 -37.71
C GLY A 196 15.63 -5.05 -36.21
N GLU A 197 15.03 -3.98 -35.69
CA GLU A 197 14.61 -3.88 -34.29
C GLU A 197 13.11 -3.70 -34.21
N TYR A 198 12.46 -4.44 -33.30
CA TYR A 198 11.01 -4.56 -33.25
C TYR A 198 10.47 -4.46 -31.83
N THR A 199 9.26 -3.91 -31.71
CA THR A 199 8.49 -3.94 -30.46
C THR A 199 7.93 -5.34 -30.25
N LEU A 200 8.43 -6.04 -29.24
CA LEU A 200 7.90 -7.34 -28.83
C LEU A 200 6.66 -7.15 -27.97
N VAL A 201 6.81 -6.35 -26.90
CA VAL A 201 5.71 -5.93 -26.02
C VAL A 201 5.85 -4.44 -25.74
N ASN A 202 4.77 -3.72 -25.95
CA ASN A 202 4.50 -2.43 -25.37
C ASN A 202 3.21 -2.57 -24.59
N ALA A 203 3.29 -2.45 -23.26
CA ALA A 203 2.14 -2.57 -22.40
C ALA A 203 1.90 -1.28 -21.61
N LEU A 204 0.62 -1.04 -21.28
CA LEU A 204 0.19 0.15 -20.53
C LEU A 204 0.65 1.46 -21.20
N ASP A 205 0.65 1.49 -22.54
CA ASP A 205 1.08 2.64 -23.37
C ASP A 205 2.48 3.18 -23.03
N GLY A 206 3.44 2.27 -22.85
CA GLY A 206 4.87 2.58 -22.69
C GLY A 206 5.39 2.47 -21.25
N GLU A 207 4.55 2.08 -20.30
CA GLU A 207 4.98 1.81 -18.92
C GLU A 207 5.88 0.58 -18.82
N PHE A 208 5.67 -0.43 -19.68
CA PHE A 208 6.58 -1.56 -19.85
C PHE A 208 6.87 -1.78 -21.34
N LEU A 209 8.16 -1.81 -21.68
CA LEU A 209 8.66 -2.00 -23.03
C LEU A 209 9.62 -3.18 -23.08
N LEU A 210 9.42 -4.05 -24.06
CA LEU A 210 10.30 -5.15 -24.43
C LEU A 210 10.53 -5.07 -25.95
N GLN A 211 11.79 -4.97 -26.33
CA GLN A 211 12.23 -4.86 -27.72
C GLN A 211 13.24 -5.97 -28.06
N GLY A 212 13.19 -6.44 -29.30
CA GLY A 212 14.06 -7.46 -29.84
C GLY A 212 14.81 -6.95 -31.07
N ARG A 213 16.11 -7.24 -31.14
CA ARG A 213 16.96 -6.94 -32.30
C ARG A 213 17.33 -8.23 -33.01
N THR A 214 17.00 -8.33 -34.27
CA THR A 214 17.32 -9.46 -35.13
C THR A 214 18.39 -9.08 -36.15
N ARG A 215 19.16 -10.07 -36.60
CA ARG A 215 20.15 -9.93 -37.69
C ARG A 215 20.03 -11.10 -38.63
N ARG A 216 20.59 -11.00 -39.84
CA ARG A 216 20.62 -12.14 -40.78
C ARG A 216 21.41 -13.31 -40.18
N ALA A 217 20.81 -14.49 -40.23
CA ALA A 217 21.48 -15.73 -39.85
C ALA A 217 22.61 -16.02 -40.84
N VAL A 218 23.61 -16.76 -40.38
CA VAL A 218 24.79 -17.13 -41.19
C VAL A 218 24.81 -18.65 -41.33
N ASP A 219 25.00 -19.15 -42.56
CA ASP A 219 25.11 -20.58 -42.80
C ASP A 219 26.47 -21.15 -42.38
N SER A 220 26.62 -22.47 -42.47
CA SER A 220 27.88 -23.17 -42.17
C SER A 220 29.10 -22.67 -42.98
N ASP A 221 28.86 -22.02 -44.12
CA ASP A 221 29.90 -21.48 -45.00
C ASP A 221 30.26 -20.02 -44.68
N GLY A 222 29.59 -19.41 -43.68
CA GLY A 222 29.81 -18.01 -43.31
C GLY A 222 29.02 -17.01 -44.16
N LEU A 223 28.04 -17.47 -44.96
CA LEU A 223 27.23 -16.61 -45.83
C LEU A 223 25.93 -16.22 -45.13
N GLU A 224 25.54 -14.95 -45.28
CA GLU A 224 24.25 -14.48 -44.78
C GLU A 224 23.09 -15.14 -45.54
N THR A 225 22.11 -15.63 -44.79
CA THR A 225 20.96 -16.37 -45.31
C THR A 225 19.73 -15.47 -45.42
N ALA A 226 18.63 -16.02 -45.92
CA ALA A 226 17.33 -15.36 -45.97
C ALA A 226 16.50 -15.56 -44.68
N ALA A 227 17.13 -15.96 -43.56
CA ALA A 227 16.50 -16.04 -42.24
C ALA A 227 17.17 -15.07 -41.27
N THR A 228 16.53 -14.82 -40.13
CA THR A 228 17.07 -14.00 -39.05
C THR A 228 17.35 -14.80 -37.80
N VAL A 229 18.19 -14.24 -36.93
CA VAL A 229 18.45 -14.70 -35.56
C VAL A 229 18.44 -13.53 -34.58
N LEU A 230 17.95 -13.76 -33.35
CA LEU A 230 17.87 -12.75 -32.31
C LEU A 230 19.30 -12.49 -31.84
N SER A 231 19.65 -11.22 -31.77
CA SER A 231 21.01 -10.76 -31.47
C SER A 231 21.09 -9.93 -30.20
N ALA A 232 20.00 -9.24 -29.85
CA ALA A 232 19.87 -8.55 -28.57
C ALA A 232 18.41 -8.46 -28.13
N VAL A 233 18.21 -8.38 -26.82
CA VAL A 233 16.92 -8.06 -26.17
C VAL A 233 17.13 -6.89 -25.24
N ALA A 234 16.22 -5.92 -25.27
CA ALA A 234 16.21 -4.80 -24.35
C ALA A 234 14.83 -4.66 -23.70
N THR A 235 14.81 -4.39 -22.40
CA THR A 235 13.57 -4.26 -21.63
C THR A 235 13.69 -3.15 -20.58
N LYS A 236 12.59 -2.44 -20.34
CA LYS A 236 12.55 -1.31 -19.42
C LYS A 236 11.10 -1.02 -18.97
N MET A 237 10.95 -0.58 -17.72
CA MET A 237 9.78 0.18 -17.28
C MET A 237 10.03 1.69 -17.29
N SER A 238 8.96 2.49 -17.37
CA SER A 238 9.03 3.96 -17.31
C SER A 238 9.86 4.48 -16.12
N THR A 239 9.75 3.81 -14.98
CA THR A 239 10.41 4.16 -13.71
C THR A 239 11.62 3.29 -13.37
N SER A 240 12.04 2.35 -14.23
CA SER A 240 13.18 1.48 -13.96
C SER A 240 14.43 1.86 -14.74
N SER A 241 15.56 1.30 -14.32
CA SER A 241 16.74 1.18 -15.17
C SER A 241 16.43 0.30 -16.41
N SER A 242 17.06 0.57 -17.55
CA SER A 242 16.95 -0.28 -18.75
C SER A 242 17.89 -1.47 -18.64
N VAL A 243 17.43 -2.65 -19.04
CA VAL A 243 18.25 -3.86 -19.12
C VAL A 243 18.36 -4.30 -20.58
N GLN A 244 19.58 -4.52 -21.05
CA GLN A 244 19.85 -5.06 -22.38
C GLN A 244 20.82 -6.24 -22.29
N VAL A 245 20.57 -7.25 -23.11
CA VAL A 245 21.42 -8.43 -23.24
C VAL A 245 21.76 -8.64 -24.71
N ASN A 246 23.06 -8.70 -25.01
CA ASN A 246 23.58 -9.05 -26.34
C ASN A 246 24.20 -10.43 -26.32
N LEU A 247 24.23 -11.11 -27.47
CA LEU A 247 25.04 -12.30 -27.70
C LEU A 247 26.23 -11.95 -28.60
N GLU A 248 27.44 -12.03 -28.06
CA GLU A 248 28.70 -11.85 -28.83
C GLU A 248 29.64 -13.02 -28.49
N GLU A 249 30.27 -13.63 -29.51
CA GLU A 249 31.21 -14.76 -29.33
C GLU A 249 30.68 -15.94 -28.48
N ASN A 250 29.36 -16.22 -28.54
CA ASN A 250 28.66 -17.21 -27.71
C ASN A 250 28.70 -16.90 -26.21
N GLU A 251 28.81 -15.63 -25.81
CA GLU A 251 28.66 -15.17 -24.43
C GLU A 251 27.57 -14.10 -24.33
N LEU A 252 26.83 -14.13 -23.22
CA LEU A 252 25.84 -13.11 -22.92
C LEU A 252 26.54 -11.88 -22.33
N HIS A 253 26.25 -10.71 -22.88
CA HIS A 253 26.75 -9.43 -22.37
C HIS A 253 25.58 -8.59 -21.85
N LEU A 254 25.56 -8.38 -20.53
CA LEU A 254 24.57 -7.59 -19.82
C LEU A 254 24.97 -6.10 -19.80
N PHE A 255 24.02 -5.25 -20.14
CA PHE A 255 24.08 -3.81 -20.00
C PHE A 255 22.91 -3.32 -19.14
N VAL A 256 23.19 -2.45 -18.17
CA VAL A 256 22.16 -1.75 -17.38
C VAL A 256 22.42 -0.25 -17.48
N ASP A 257 21.42 0.53 -17.87
CA ASP A 257 21.53 1.97 -18.14
C ASP A 257 22.77 2.34 -19.00
N ASN A 258 22.96 1.62 -20.12
CA ASN A 258 24.07 1.77 -21.06
C ASN A 258 25.46 1.40 -20.51
N MET A 259 25.54 0.88 -19.28
CA MET A 259 26.78 0.43 -18.65
C MET A 259 26.92 -1.09 -18.74
N ARG A 260 28.06 -1.57 -19.25
CA ARG A 260 28.35 -3.02 -19.29
C ARG A 260 28.65 -3.56 -17.89
N ILE A 261 27.92 -4.60 -17.49
CA ILE A 261 28.14 -5.29 -16.22
C ILE A 261 29.15 -6.42 -16.45
N GLN A 262 30.43 -6.16 -16.15
CA GLN A 262 31.50 -7.12 -16.46
C GLN A 262 31.47 -8.35 -15.55
N GLU A 263 31.01 -8.17 -14.31
CA GLU A 263 31.02 -9.20 -13.26
C GLU A 263 29.84 -10.17 -13.37
N PHE A 264 28.91 -9.97 -14.32
CA PHE A 264 27.71 -10.81 -14.44
C PHE A 264 28.04 -12.30 -14.62
N ASN A 265 29.05 -12.61 -15.44
CA ASN A 265 29.45 -14.00 -15.67
C ASN A 265 30.06 -14.64 -14.41
N ASP A 266 30.64 -13.82 -13.52
CA ASP A 266 31.29 -14.23 -12.28
C ASP A 266 30.31 -14.34 -11.09
N LEU A 267 29.06 -13.88 -11.25
CA LEU A 267 28.03 -13.99 -10.21
C LEU A 267 27.79 -15.46 -9.82
N ALA A 268 27.63 -15.68 -8.50
CA ALA A 268 27.23 -16.96 -7.96
C ALA A 268 25.76 -17.26 -8.28
N ASP A 269 25.39 -18.54 -8.31
CA ASP A 269 23.98 -18.95 -8.35
C ASP A 269 23.28 -18.34 -7.11
N GLU A 270 22.12 -17.69 -7.31
CA GLU A 270 21.33 -16.93 -6.29
C GLU A 270 21.78 -15.47 -6.03
N GLU A 271 22.90 -15.00 -6.57
CA GLU A 271 23.33 -13.61 -6.41
C GLU A 271 22.45 -12.66 -7.27
N MET A 272 21.98 -11.57 -6.64
CA MET A 272 21.10 -10.58 -7.27
C MET A 272 21.71 -9.19 -7.26
N LEU A 273 21.77 -8.56 -8.43
CA LEU A 273 22.14 -7.16 -8.60
C LEU A 273 20.88 -6.30 -8.60
N SER A 274 20.78 -5.36 -7.66
CA SER A 274 19.63 -4.46 -7.54
C SER A 274 19.90 -3.11 -8.20
N PHE A 275 18.96 -2.65 -9.02
CA PHE A 275 18.96 -1.35 -9.67
C PHE A 275 17.61 -0.64 -9.42
N THR A 276 17.41 0.52 -10.02
CA THR A 276 16.16 1.28 -9.87
C THR A 276 14.99 0.46 -10.43
N ASN A 277 14.09 0.01 -9.56
CA ASN A 277 12.87 -0.76 -9.88
C ASN A 277 13.08 -2.01 -10.77
N VAL A 278 14.31 -2.55 -10.81
CA VAL A 278 14.64 -3.80 -11.50
C VAL A 278 15.77 -4.50 -10.76
N ARG A 279 15.67 -5.82 -10.66
CA ARG A 279 16.71 -6.72 -10.14
C ARG A 279 17.17 -7.62 -11.27
N VAL A 280 18.48 -7.84 -11.37
CA VAL A 280 19.07 -8.72 -12.37
C VAL A 280 19.82 -9.85 -11.67
N SER A 281 19.59 -11.08 -12.10
CA SER A 281 20.22 -12.27 -11.53
C SER A 281 20.62 -13.26 -12.62
N LYS A 282 21.42 -14.25 -12.22
CA LYS A 282 21.84 -15.36 -13.08
C LYS A 282 20.85 -16.52 -12.92
N GLY A 283 20.16 -16.86 -13.99
CA GLY A 283 19.23 -17.98 -14.04
C GLY A 283 19.91 -19.30 -14.44
N MET A 284 19.09 -20.35 -14.58
CA MET A 284 19.56 -21.70 -14.87
C MET A 284 20.35 -21.73 -16.18
N GLY A 285 21.53 -22.37 -16.18
CA GLY A 285 22.38 -22.47 -17.36
C GLY A 285 23.03 -21.14 -17.77
N GLY A 286 23.18 -20.20 -16.84
CA GLY A 286 23.84 -18.91 -17.08
C GLY A 286 22.98 -17.90 -17.82
N SER A 287 21.65 -18.04 -17.77
CA SER A 287 20.72 -17.05 -18.34
C SER A 287 20.75 -15.74 -17.55
N VAL A 288 20.36 -14.64 -18.21
CA VAL A 288 20.12 -13.35 -17.56
C VAL A 288 18.65 -13.25 -17.21
N VAL A 289 18.33 -13.02 -15.94
CA VAL A 289 16.96 -12.83 -15.46
C VAL A 289 16.81 -11.39 -15.00
N ALA A 290 15.91 -10.63 -15.62
CA ALA A 290 15.51 -9.29 -15.19
C ALA A 290 14.11 -9.34 -14.56
N GLU A 291 13.99 -8.95 -13.31
CA GLU A 291 12.74 -8.92 -12.55
C GLU A 291 12.41 -7.48 -12.13
N PHE A 292 11.26 -7.00 -12.56
CA PHE A 292 10.81 -5.64 -12.36
C PHE A 292 9.89 -5.51 -11.15
N SER A 293 9.83 -4.32 -10.55
CA SER A 293 8.96 -4.06 -9.40
C SER A 293 7.46 -4.27 -9.68
N SER A 294 7.04 -4.29 -10.95
CA SER A 294 5.66 -4.64 -11.33
C SER A 294 5.38 -6.16 -11.33
N GLY A 295 6.36 -6.99 -10.99
CA GLY A 295 6.31 -8.45 -11.14
C GLY A 295 6.53 -8.95 -12.57
N ALA A 296 6.81 -8.06 -13.53
CA ALA A 296 7.22 -8.48 -14.87
C ALA A 296 8.62 -9.10 -14.80
N ARG A 297 8.85 -10.20 -15.53
CA ARG A 297 10.13 -10.89 -15.56
C ARG A 297 10.50 -11.24 -17.00
N VAL A 298 11.75 -10.98 -17.36
CA VAL A 298 12.30 -11.33 -18.68
C VAL A 298 13.56 -12.14 -18.47
N GLU A 299 13.62 -13.32 -19.06
CA GLU A 299 14.79 -14.20 -19.00
C GLU A 299 15.36 -14.39 -20.40
N VAL A 300 16.64 -14.07 -20.55
CA VAL A 300 17.38 -14.13 -21.81
C VAL A 300 18.51 -15.14 -21.69
N TYR A 301 18.64 -16.02 -22.66
CA TYR A 301 19.66 -17.06 -22.67
C TYR A 301 20.16 -17.33 -24.08
N GLN A 302 21.27 -18.07 -24.20
CA GLN A 302 21.69 -18.61 -25.49
C GLN A 302 21.39 -20.10 -25.57
N GLU A 303 21.09 -20.56 -26.79
CA GLU A 303 20.95 -21.97 -27.14
C GLU A 303 21.68 -22.18 -28.47
N THR A 304 22.71 -23.02 -28.49
CA THR A 304 23.53 -23.32 -29.70
C THR A 304 24.07 -22.08 -30.46
N GLY A 305 24.40 -21.00 -29.74
CA GLY A 305 24.95 -19.77 -30.35
C GLY A 305 23.89 -18.82 -30.93
N VAL A 306 22.62 -19.02 -30.61
CA VAL A 306 21.50 -18.11 -30.91
C VAL A 306 20.86 -17.64 -29.61
N LEU A 307 20.45 -16.37 -29.57
CA LEU A 307 19.79 -15.79 -28.40
C LEU A 307 18.30 -16.21 -28.40
N ALA A 308 17.82 -16.65 -27.25
CA ALA A 308 16.42 -16.96 -27.00
C ALA A 308 15.97 -16.24 -25.73
N MET A 309 14.66 -16.05 -25.60
CA MET A 309 14.12 -15.38 -24.43
C MET A 309 12.76 -15.92 -24.02
N SER A 310 12.45 -15.73 -22.76
CA SER A 310 11.12 -15.93 -22.20
C SER A 310 10.71 -14.70 -21.38
N MET A 311 9.42 -14.46 -21.28
CA MET A 311 8.86 -13.40 -20.48
C MET A 311 7.67 -13.89 -19.66
N HIS A 312 7.45 -13.22 -18.54
CA HIS A 312 6.33 -13.40 -17.65
C HIS A 312 5.79 -12.02 -17.27
N LEU A 313 4.49 -11.81 -17.49
CA LEU A 313 3.78 -10.59 -17.15
C LEU A 313 2.71 -10.92 -16.09
N THR A 314 2.40 -9.97 -15.22
CA THR A 314 1.35 -10.09 -14.19
C THR A 314 -0.03 -9.74 -14.77
N ASP A 315 -1.10 -10.18 -14.11
CA ASP A 315 -2.49 -10.00 -14.57
C ASP A 315 -2.88 -8.53 -14.84
N ASP A 316 -2.15 -7.57 -14.27
CA ASP A 316 -2.32 -6.13 -14.53
C ASP A 316 -2.10 -5.76 -16.02
N TYR A 317 -1.34 -6.56 -16.76
CA TYR A 317 -1.07 -6.33 -18.18
C TYR A 317 -2.13 -6.93 -19.12
N VAL A 318 -3.12 -7.67 -18.61
CA VAL A 318 -4.18 -8.30 -19.41
C VAL A 318 -5.03 -7.24 -20.14
N GLY A 319 -5.10 -7.37 -21.44
CA GLY A 319 -5.83 -6.52 -22.38
C GLY A 319 -5.05 -5.26 -22.77
N GLN A 320 -3.80 -5.12 -22.31
CA GLN A 320 -3.03 -3.88 -22.40
C GLN A 320 -1.72 -4.02 -23.18
N THR A 321 -1.42 -5.20 -23.71
CA THR A 321 -0.21 -5.45 -24.52
C THR A 321 -0.44 -5.16 -26.00
N LYS A 322 0.60 -4.69 -26.67
CA LYS A 322 0.69 -4.44 -28.11
C LYS A 322 2.09 -4.85 -28.59
N GLY A 323 2.23 -5.27 -29.85
CA GLY A 323 3.52 -5.67 -30.41
C GLY A 323 3.47 -7.05 -31.05
N LEU A 324 4.65 -7.60 -31.33
CA LEU A 324 4.77 -8.96 -31.89
C LEU A 324 4.23 -10.05 -30.95
N MET A 325 4.10 -9.80 -29.65
CA MET A 325 3.47 -10.77 -28.73
C MET A 325 1.95 -10.70 -28.69
N GLY A 326 1.32 -9.79 -29.43
CA GLY A 326 -0.14 -9.67 -29.50
C GLY A 326 -0.80 -8.99 -28.30
N VAL A 327 -2.12 -9.11 -28.24
CA VAL A 327 -2.98 -8.47 -27.24
C VAL A 327 -3.37 -9.53 -26.22
N TRP A 328 -2.85 -9.44 -25.01
CA TRP A 328 -3.03 -10.48 -24.02
C TRP A 328 -4.44 -10.45 -23.42
N ASN A 329 -5.41 -11.17 -23.99
CA ASN A 329 -6.77 -11.17 -23.47
C ASN A 329 -7.42 -12.56 -23.42
N GLY A 330 -6.66 -13.60 -23.75
CA GLY A 330 -7.09 -14.99 -23.84
C GLY A 330 -7.76 -15.35 -25.17
N ASP A 331 -7.69 -14.49 -26.19
CA ASP A 331 -8.23 -14.70 -27.53
C ASP A 331 -7.11 -14.66 -28.59
N PRO A 332 -6.55 -15.81 -29.00
CA PRO A 332 -5.48 -15.84 -30.00
C PRO A 332 -5.92 -15.30 -31.38
N ASP A 333 -7.22 -15.11 -31.62
CA ASP A 333 -7.75 -14.60 -32.89
C ASP A 333 -7.51 -13.10 -33.11
N ASP A 334 -7.13 -12.34 -32.09
CA ASP A 334 -6.81 -10.91 -32.19
C ASP A 334 -5.33 -10.55 -31.93
N ASP A 335 -4.47 -11.54 -31.71
CA ASP A 335 -3.04 -11.31 -31.48
C ASP A 335 -2.34 -10.61 -32.65
N PHE A 336 -2.80 -10.81 -33.88
CA PHE A 336 -2.29 -10.09 -35.05
C PHE A 336 -2.97 -8.73 -35.24
N THR A 337 -3.16 -8.00 -34.16
CA THR A 337 -3.60 -6.61 -34.17
C THR A 337 -2.47 -5.73 -34.72
N ARG A 338 -2.80 -4.81 -35.63
CA ARG A 338 -1.87 -3.82 -36.20
C ARG A 338 -1.71 -2.62 -35.27
N PRO A 339 -0.66 -1.79 -35.44
CA PRO A 339 -0.52 -0.54 -34.69
C PRO A 339 -1.71 0.42 -34.81
N ASP A 340 -2.46 0.37 -35.92
CA ASP A 340 -3.67 1.18 -36.14
C ASP A 340 -4.94 0.59 -35.50
N GLY A 341 -4.84 -0.55 -34.83
CA GLY A 341 -5.92 -1.25 -34.15
C GLY A 341 -6.74 -2.19 -35.04
N THR A 342 -6.41 -2.34 -36.33
CA THR A 342 -7.08 -3.33 -37.20
C THR A 342 -6.48 -4.72 -37.04
N ILE A 343 -7.28 -5.78 -37.17
CA ILE A 343 -6.86 -7.16 -36.89
C ILE A 343 -6.58 -7.90 -38.20
N LEU A 344 -5.41 -8.53 -38.31
CA LEU A 344 -5.11 -9.51 -39.35
C LEU A 344 -5.67 -10.89 -38.92
N SER A 345 -6.28 -11.61 -39.85
CA SER A 345 -6.85 -12.94 -39.60
C SER A 345 -5.78 -13.94 -39.13
N THR A 346 -6.10 -14.79 -38.15
CA THR A 346 -5.21 -15.86 -37.68
C THR A 346 -4.94 -16.99 -38.67
N ASN A 347 -5.70 -17.05 -39.77
CA ASN A 347 -5.46 -17.93 -40.91
C ASN A 347 -4.66 -17.25 -42.04
N ALA A 348 -4.08 -16.08 -41.77
CA ALA A 348 -3.20 -15.39 -42.71
C ALA A 348 -2.02 -16.28 -43.12
N THR A 349 -1.49 -16.06 -44.32
CA THR A 349 -0.27 -16.76 -44.77
C THR A 349 0.94 -16.23 -44.02
N ASP A 350 2.03 -17.00 -43.97
CA ASP A 350 3.29 -16.56 -43.33
C ASP A 350 3.84 -15.28 -43.98
N GLU A 351 3.55 -15.07 -45.27
CA GLU A 351 3.85 -13.85 -46.01
C GLU A 351 3.03 -12.64 -45.51
N GLU A 352 1.74 -12.81 -45.27
CA GLU A 352 0.87 -11.77 -44.71
C GLU A 352 1.23 -11.46 -43.24
N ILE A 353 1.63 -12.49 -42.48
CA ILE A 353 2.11 -12.34 -41.09
C ILE A 353 3.44 -11.60 -41.07
N TYR A 354 4.34 -11.87 -42.02
CA TYR A 354 5.59 -11.12 -42.17
C TYR A 354 5.32 -9.64 -42.45
N ASP A 355 4.44 -9.33 -43.40
CA ASP A 355 4.07 -7.95 -43.70
C ASP A 355 3.40 -7.25 -42.50
N TRP A 356 2.68 -7.99 -41.65
CA TRP A 356 2.16 -7.48 -40.37
C TRP A 356 3.27 -7.21 -39.37
N GLY A 357 4.22 -8.12 -39.20
CA GLY A 357 5.31 -7.98 -38.24
C GLY A 357 6.22 -6.79 -38.55
N LEU A 358 6.43 -6.48 -39.83
CA LEU A 358 7.18 -5.30 -40.27
C LEU A 358 6.58 -3.97 -39.77
N LEU A 359 5.28 -3.93 -39.47
CA LEU A 359 4.64 -2.73 -38.91
C LEU A 359 5.10 -2.40 -37.49
N TRP A 360 5.74 -3.34 -36.81
CA TRP A 360 6.26 -3.19 -35.46
C TRP A 360 7.75 -2.83 -35.42
N GLU A 361 8.37 -2.52 -36.58
CA GLU A 361 9.74 -1.99 -36.67
C GLU A 361 9.83 -0.68 -35.87
N ILE A 362 10.79 -0.58 -34.95
CA ILE A 362 10.96 0.60 -34.10
C ILE A 362 11.77 1.68 -34.82
N THR A 363 11.51 2.93 -34.48
CA THR A 363 12.33 4.08 -34.90
C THR A 363 13.48 4.36 -33.92
N GLU A 364 14.45 5.16 -34.34
CA GLU A 364 15.56 5.60 -33.46
C GLU A 364 15.08 6.30 -32.18
N ALA A 365 13.96 7.02 -32.23
CA ALA A 365 13.39 7.71 -31.08
C ALA A 365 12.65 6.77 -30.11
N GLU A 366 12.22 5.60 -30.58
CA GLU A 366 11.53 4.58 -29.79
C GLU A 366 12.49 3.54 -29.22
N SER A 367 13.72 3.46 -29.74
CA SER A 367 14.71 2.48 -29.32
C SER A 367 15.15 2.69 -27.87
N ILE A 368 15.14 1.59 -27.11
CA ILE A 368 15.74 1.53 -25.77
C ILE A 368 17.11 0.81 -25.78
N PHE A 369 17.66 0.52 -26.95
CA PHE A 369 18.96 -0.13 -27.06
C PHE A 369 20.13 0.84 -26.89
N TYR A 370 21.15 0.36 -26.21
CA TYR A 370 22.51 0.87 -26.24
C TYR A 370 23.25 0.37 -27.49
N TYR A 371 23.85 1.31 -28.23
CA TYR A 371 24.58 1.04 -29.48
C TYR A 371 26.11 1.12 -29.35
N GLY A 372 26.65 1.63 -28.24
CA GLY A 372 28.09 1.82 -28.07
C GLY A 372 28.70 2.71 -29.16
N ASN A 373 29.61 2.13 -29.96
CA ASN A 373 30.25 2.83 -31.08
C ASN A 373 29.43 2.77 -32.39
N ASN A 374 28.39 1.94 -32.42
CA ASN A 374 27.46 1.83 -33.54
C ASN A 374 26.30 2.82 -33.36
N SER A 375 25.37 2.80 -34.31
CA SER A 375 24.15 3.59 -34.34
C SER A 375 22.95 2.72 -34.67
N TYR A 376 21.73 3.24 -34.46
CA TYR A 376 20.49 2.60 -34.91
C TYR A 376 20.55 2.19 -36.40
N ALA A 377 21.16 3.02 -37.25
CA ALA A 377 21.25 2.76 -38.69
C ALA A 377 22.07 1.52 -39.06
N ASP A 378 22.97 1.07 -38.19
CA ASP A 378 23.81 -0.11 -38.42
C ASP A 378 23.03 -1.43 -38.21
N PHE A 379 21.93 -1.38 -37.47
CA PHE A 379 21.10 -2.55 -37.15
C PHE A 379 19.77 -2.58 -37.90
N ARG A 380 19.46 -1.53 -38.68
CA ARG A 380 18.28 -1.50 -39.54
C ARG A 380 18.52 -2.32 -40.81
N ASN A 381 17.46 -2.91 -41.36
CA ASN A 381 17.54 -3.51 -42.68
C ASN A 381 17.87 -2.46 -43.77
N GLN A 382 19.08 -2.54 -44.32
CA GLN A 382 19.55 -1.67 -45.40
C GLN A 382 19.21 -2.21 -46.80
N ASP A 383 18.72 -3.46 -46.90
CA ASP A 383 18.30 -4.09 -48.14
C ASP A 383 16.77 -4.08 -48.28
N PRO A 384 16.20 -3.14 -49.08
CA PRO A 384 14.76 -3.06 -49.27
C PRO A 384 14.19 -4.24 -50.09
N SER A 385 15.03 -5.11 -50.65
CA SER A 385 14.62 -6.32 -51.37
C SER A 385 14.65 -7.58 -50.52
N TYR A 386 15.14 -7.48 -49.27
CA TYR A 386 15.16 -8.60 -48.34
C TYR A 386 13.73 -9.13 -48.13
N ARG A 387 13.56 -10.43 -48.40
CA ARG A 387 12.34 -11.16 -48.09
C ARG A 387 12.71 -12.57 -47.66
N PRO A 388 12.16 -13.06 -46.55
CA PRO A 388 12.55 -14.35 -46.04
C PRO A 388 11.95 -15.50 -46.85
N ILE A 389 12.50 -16.68 -46.62
CA ILE A 389 11.90 -17.93 -47.06
C ILE A 389 10.80 -18.29 -46.05
N PHE A 390 9.66 -18.78 -46.52
CA PHE A 390 8.52 -19.11 -45.66
C PHE A 390 8.34 -20.61 -45.41
N ASP A 391 8.85 -21.46 -46.31
CA ASP A 391 8.80 -22.91 -46.20
C ASP A 391 10.21 -23.51 -46.17
N PRO A 392 10.47 -24.60 -45.44
CA PRO A 392 11.76 -25.27 -45.44
C PRO A 392 12.09 -25.79 -46.85
N VAL A 393 13.20 -25.34 -47.43
CA VAL A 393 13.70 -25.80 -48.72
C VAL A 393 15.08 -26.40 -48.51
N PHE A 394 15.20 -27.71 -48.77
CA PHE A 394 16.47 -28.42 -48.72
C PHE A 394 17.02 -28.61 -50.12
N ASP A 395 18.16 -27.99 -50.40
CA ASP A 395 18.90 -28.20 -51.65
C ASP A 395 19.73 -29.50 -51.62
N ASP A 396 20.04 -30.01 -50.42
CA ASP A 396 20.80 -31.24 -50.17
C ASP A 396 19.91 -32.33 -49.54
N PRO A 397 19.65 -33.45 -50.25
CA PRO A 397 18.88 -34.57 -49.72
C PRO A 397 19.48 -35.24 -48.48
N GLU A 398 20.80 -35.18 -48.31
CA GLU A 398 21.46 -35.78 -47.14
C GLU A 398 21.21 -34.93 -45.88
N LEU A 399 21.35 -33.61 -46.01
CA LEU A 399 20.97 -32.66 -44.97
C LEU A 399 19.50 -32.79 -44.58
N GLU A 400 18.60 -32.98 -45.56
CA GLU A 400 17.18 -33.20 -45.29
C GLU A 400 16.95 -34.48 -44.47
N ARG A 401 17.66 -35.57 -44.79
CA ARG A 401 17.59 -36.84 -44.05
C ARG A 401 18.05 -36.65 -42.60
N GLU A 402 19.21 -36.03 -42.40
CA GLU A 402 19.76 -35.77 -41.08
C GLU A 402 18.85 -34.84 -40.25
N ALA A 403 18.34 -33.77 -40.86
CA ALA A 403 17.41 -32.85 -40.21
C ALA A 403 16.11 -33.55 -39.81
N ARG A 404 15.55 -34.43 -40.65
CA ARG A 404 14.33 -35.21 -40.31
C ARG A 404 14.58 -36.27 -39.24
N GLU A 405 15.77 -36.83 -39.15
CA GLU A 405 16.14 -37.75 -38.05
C GLU A 405 16.17 -37.04 -36.69
N VAL A 406 16.59 -35.77 -36.66
CA VAL A 406 16.69 -34.97 -35.42
C VAL A 406 15.37 -34.25 -35.10
N CYS A 407 14.80 -33.53 -36.08
CA CYS A 407 13.63 -32.68 -35.93
C CYS A 407 12.29 -33.43 -36.04
N GLY A 408 12.26 -34.63 -36.60
CA GLY A 408 11.03 -35.31 -36.97
C GLY A 408 10.18 -34.48 -37.94
N ASP A 409 8.91 -34.27 -37.59
CA ASP A 409 7.96 -33.44 -38.35
C ASP A 409 7.86 -31.99 -37.82
N ASN A 410 8.75 -31.59 -36.89
CA ASN A 410 8.76 -30.22 -36.37
C ASN A 410 9.23 -29.25 -37.47
N LYS A 411 8.27 -28.51 -38.05
CA LYS A 411 8.52 -27.58 -39.17
C LYS A 411 9.52 -26.48 -38.83
N VAL A 412 9.51 -26.00 -37.59
CA VAL A 412 10.35 -24.92 -37.08
C VAL A 412 11.82 -25.38 -37.05
N CYS A 413 12.10 -26.53 -36.45
CA CYS A 413 13.43 -27.16 -36.44
C CYS A 413 13.93 -27.48 -37.86
N LEU A 414 13.06 -28.01 -38.73
CA LEU A 414 13.41 -28.30 -40.12
C LEU A 414 13.73 -27.02 -40.92
N PHE A 415 13.01 -25.93 -40.68
CA PHE A 415 13.25 -24.65 -41.32
C PHE A 415 14.65 -24.13 -40.98
N ASP A 416 15.00 -24.06 -39.70
CA ASP A 416 16.30 -23.54 -39.27
C ASP A 416 17.45 -24.42 -39.78
N ALA A 417 17.29 -25.75 -39.76
CA ALA A 417 18.26 -26.68 -40.34
C ALA A 417 18.44 -26.48 -41.85
N SER A 418 17.35 -26.22 -42.58
CA SER A 418 17.38 -26.00 -44.04
C SER A 418 18.08 -24.70 -44.42
N VAL A 419 17.81 -23.61 -43.70
CA VAL A 419 18.32 -22.28 -44.06
C VAL A 419 19.76 -22.09 -43.61
N THR A 420 20.13 -22.60 -42.43
CA THR A 420 21.50 -22.48 -41.91
C THR A 420 22.43 -23.57 -42.44
N LYS A 421 21.88 -24.59 -43.11
CA LYS A 421 22.58 -25.82 -43.49
C LYS A 421 23.26 -26.52 -42.31
N ASN A 422 22.73 -26.34 -41.11
CA ASN A 422 23.32 -26.85 -39.88
C ASN A 422 22.24 -27.44 -38.98
N VAL A 423 22.19 -28.77 -38.89
CA VAL A 423 21.23 -29.51 -38.05
C VAL A 423 21.37 -29.17 -36.56
N THR A 424 22.55 -28.75 -36.10
CA THR A 424 22.77 -28.34 -34.71
C THR A 424 21.99 -27.08 -34.36
N ILE A 425 21.84 -26.13 -35.30
CA ILE A 425 21.04 -24.92 -35.07
C ILE A 425 19.55 -25.30 -35.00
N GLY A 426 19.07 -26.19 -35.88
CA GLY A 426 17.72 -26.74 -35.80
C GLY A 426 17.42 -27.45 -34.46
N LEU A 427 18.37 -28.27 -33.98
CA LEU A 427 18.27 -28.91 -32.66
C LEU A 427 18.21 -27.88 -31.53
N GLY A 428 19.02 -26.81 -31.60
CA GLY A 428 18.97 -25.72 -30.64
C GLY A 428 17.59 -25.09 -30.53
N THR A 429 16.88 -24.95 -31.64
CA THR A 429 15.48 -24.48 -31.63
C THR A 429 14.55 -25.42 -30.88
N LEU A 430 14.72 -26.74 -31.02
CA LEU A 430 13.96 -27.73 -30.26
C LEU A 430 14.31 -27.69 -28.76
N THR A 431 15.59 -27.55 -28.41
CA THR A 431 16.04 -27.46 -27.02
C THR A 431 15.57 -26.17 -26.36
N ALA A 432 15.62 -25.04 -27.06
CA ALA A 432 14.98 -23.81 -26.64
C ALA A 432 13.47 -24.05 -26.44
N GLN A 433 12.85 -24.85 -27.31
CA GLN A 433 11.44 -25.25 -27.19
C GLN A 433 11.09 -25.88 -25.84
N GLU A 434 11.88 -26.87 -25.45
CA GLU A 434 11.70 -27.58 -24.18
C GLU A 434 12.11 -26.72 -22.97
N ARG A 435 13.16 -25.90 -23.11
CA ARG A 435 13.66 -25.05 -22.03
C ARG A 435 12.67 -23.97 -21.64
N ASN A 436 11.98 -23.31 -22.58
CA ASN A 436 10.96 -22.37 -22.12
C ASN A 436 9.85 -23.10 -21.40
N LEU A 437 9.36 -24.26 -21.86
CA LEU A 437 8.38 -25.04 -21.08
C LEU A 437 8.85 -25.30 -19.65
N GLN A 438 10.13 -25.62 -19.44
CA GLN A 438 10.73 -25.77 -18.11
C GLN A 438 10.85 -24.46 -17.32
N ILE A 439 11.20 -23.34 -17.96
CA ILE A 439 11.20 -22.01 -17.32
C ILE A 439 9.77 -21.64 -16.90
N GLY A 440 8.77 -22.01 -17.70
CA GLY A 440 7.35 -21.84 -17.34
C GLY A 440 7.00 -22.65 -16.12
N GLU A 441 7.43 -23.91 -16.10
CA GLU A 441 7.30 -24.79 -14.94
C GLU A 441 8.07 -24.31 -13.70
N SER A 442 9.20 -23.63 -13.85
CA SER A 442 9.99 -23.11 -12.72
C SER A 442 9.45 -21.79 -12.18
N LEU A 443 8.82 -20.96 -13.01
CA LEU A 443 8.01 -19.81 -12.60
C LEU A 443 6.73 -20.22 -11.85
N VAL A 444 6.38 -21.51 -11.87
CA VAL A 444 5.38 -22.11 -10.98
C VAL A 444 5.90 -22.32 -9.55
N ASN A 445 7.19 -22.11 -9.35
CA ASN A 445 7.90 -22.37 -8.12
C ASN A 445 8.81 -21.17 -7.83
N SER A 446 8.23 -19.97 -7.75
CA SER A 446 8.93 -18.75 -7.34
C SER A 446 8.61 -18.43 -5.87
N PRO A 447 9.56 -17.89 -5.08
CA PRO A 447 9.31 -17.52 -3.69
C PRO A 447 8.23 -16.41 -3.59
N PRO A 448 7.50 -16.30 -2.46
CA PRO A 448 6.47 -15.27 -2.27
C PRO A 448 6.98 -13.84 -2.42
N ILE A 449 6.17 -12.94 -2.96
CA ILE A 449 6.44 -11.50 -3.01
C ILE A 449 5.88 -10.86 -1.74
N ILE A 450 6.65 -9.99 -1.10
CA ILE A 450 6.21 -9.19 0.07
C ILE A 450 6.13 -7.72 -0.33
N GLU A 451 4.96 -7.12 -0.14
CA GLU A 451 4.71 -5.69 -0.36
C GLU A 451 4.38 -5.01 0.97
N GLY A 452 5.22 -4.06 1.38
CA GLY A 452 5.10 -3.39 2.66
C GLY A 452 5.90 -2.09 2.74
N PRO A 453 5.77 -1.36 3.86
CA PRO A 453 6.51 -0.11 4.08
C PRO A 453 8.01 -0.36 4.22
N VAL A 454 8.81 0.19 3.31
CA VAL A 454 10.29 0.08 3.33
C VAL A 454 10.90 0.68 4.60
N SER A 455 10.29 1.75 5.12
CA SER A 455 10.71 2.42 6.35
C SER A 455 9.53 2.80 7.23
N LEU A 456 9.72 2.76 8.55
CA LEU A 456 8.72 3.09 9.57
C LEU A 456 9.25 4.20 10.48
N ASN A 457 8.46 5.25 10.67
CA ASN A 457 8.75 6.31 11.61
C ASN A 457 7.89 6.11 12.87
N VAL A 458 8.54 5.92 14.02
CA VAL A 458 7.90 5.53 15.29
C VAL A 458 8.44 6.38 16.43
N SER A 459 7.65 6.63 17.47
CA SER A 459 8.12 7.31 18.70
C SER A 459 7.94 6.43 19.92
N VAL A 460 8.86 6.54 20.87
CA VAL A 460 8.74 5.84 22.17
C VAL A 460 7.48 6.31 22.89
N GLY A 461 6.65 5.36 23.32
CA GLY A 461 5.35 5.60 23.96
C GLY A 461 4.16 5.58 23.00
N ASP A 462 4.37 5.56 21.69
CA ASP A 462 3.29 5.44 20.71
C ASP A 462 2.88 3.97 20.49
N VAL A 463 1.64 3.80 20.04
CA VAL A 463 1.16 2.52 19.49
C VAL A 463 1.08 2.66 17.97
N VAL A 464 1.96 1.96 17.27
CA VAL A 464 2.04 1.98 15.80
C VAL A 464 1.47 0.69 15.24
N SER A 465 0.72 0.79 14.16
CA SER A 465 0.20 -0.36 13.43
C SER A 465 0.48 -0.19 11.94
N PHE A 466 1.04 -1.22 11.32
CA PHE A 466 1.25 -1.28 9.89
C PHE A 466 0.92 -2.67 9.38
N SER A 467 0.66 -2.77 8.08
CA SER A 467 0.40 -4.03 7.40
C SER A 467 1.29 -4.18 6.18
N PHE A 468 1.62 -5.44 5.88
CA PHE A 468 2.25 -5.82 4.62
C PHE A 468 1.53 -7.05 4.07
N THR A 469 1.55 -7.20 2.76
CA THR A 469 0.93 -8.33 2.08
C THR A 469 2.00 -9.27 1.58
N ALA A 470 1.74 -10.56 1.68
CA ALA A 470 2.59 -11.59 1.11
C ALA A 470 1.76 -12.41 0.13
N THR A 471 2.18 -12.43 -1.13
CA THR A 471 1.45 -13.08 -2.21
C THR A 471 2.40 -13.92 -3.02
N ASP A 472 1.99 -15.14 -3.32
CA ASP A 472 2.69 -15.98 -4.29
C ASP A 472 2.11 -15.73 -5.68
N LEU A 473 2.97 -15.68 -6.69
CA LEU A 473 2.57 -15.46 -8.10
C LEU A 473 1.59 -16.53 -8.63
N LYS A 474 1.45 -17.68 -7.95
CA LYS A 474 0.52 -18.78 -8.27
C LYS A 474 -0.79 -18.71 -7.50
N GLY A 475 -0.90 -17.81 -6.52
CA GLY A 475 -1.92 -17.93 -5.48
C GLY A 475 -1.71 -19.15 -4.57
N ASP A 476 -0.51 -19.73 -4.56
CA ASP A 476 -0.15 -20.75 -3.57
C ASP A 476 -0.37 -20.18 -2.16
N PRO A 477 -0.86 -20.98 -1.20
CA PRO A 477 -0.99 -20.53 0.17
C PRO A 477 0.37 -20.09 0.72
N VAL A 478 0.50 -18.81 1.03
CA VAL A 478 1.69 -18.24 1.65
C VAL A 478 1.54 -18.31 3.16
N THR A 479 2.58 -18.78 3.84
CA THR A 479 2.72 -18.65 5.29
C THR A 479 3.72 -17.55 5.59
N VAL A 480 3.30 -16.56 6.37
CA VAL A 480 4.18 -15.51 6.87
C VAL A 480 4.51 -15.80 8.33
N ALA A 481 5.79 -15.70 8.69
CA ALA A 481 6.26 -15.78 10.05
C ALA A 481 7.00 -14.49 10.43
N ALA A 482 6.89 -14.13 11.70
CA ALA A 482 7.76 -13.12 12.30
C ALA A 482 8.97 -13.83 12.92
N GLU A 483 10.15 -13.59 12.35
CA GLU A 483 11.42 -14.19 12.79
C GLU A 483 11.91 -13.49 14.06
N THR A 484 11.89 -12.15 14.05
CA THR A 484 12.23 -11.31 15.20
C THR A 484 11.25 -10.17 15.35
N LEU A 485 10.83 -9.90 16.59
CA LEU A 485 9.96 -8.79 16.94
C LEU A 485 10.51 -8.06 18.18
N PRO A 486 10.43 -6.72 18.22
CA PRO A 486 10.82 -5.95 19.39
C PRO A 486 9.83 -6.15 20.53
N PRO A 487 10.23 -5.86 21.78
CA PRO A 487 9.34 -5.92 22.94
C PRO A 487 8.08 -5.08 22.72
N GLY A 488 6.92 -5.64 23.08
CA GLY A 488 5.62 -4.97 22.92
C GLY A 488 5.03 -5.04 21.52
N ALA A 489 5.70 -5.68 20.54
CA ALA A 489 5.14 -5.95 19.23
C ALA A 489 4.31 -7.23 19.20
N THR A 490 3.24 -7.19 18.44
CA THR A 490 2.32 -8.29 18.18
C THR A 490 2.15 -8.45 16.67
N PHE A 491 2.06 -9.70 16.23
CA PHE A 491 1.97 -10.07 14.82
C PHE A 491 0.73 -10.93 14.62
N GLU A 492 -0.11 -10.52 13.67
CA GLU A 492 -1.28 -11.26 13.23
C GLU A 492 -1.22 -11.44 11.72
N TYR A 493 -1.50 -12.65 11.23
CA TYR A 493 -1.53 -12.95 9.80
C TYR A 493 -2.85 -13.62 9.42
N GLY A 494 -3.51 -13.08 8.42
CA GLY A 494 -4.77 -13.63 7.89
C GLY A 494 -5.13 -13.05 6.53
N GLY A 495 -5.59 -13.91 5.61
CA GLY A 495 -6.02 -13.48 4.27
C GLY A 495 -4.94 -12.75 3.48
N ASN A 496 -3.72 -13.34 3.42
CA ASN A 496 -2.52 -12.83 2.75
C ASN A 496 -2.00 -11.48 3.28
N THR A 497 -2.59 -10.94 4.35
CA THR A 497 -2.17 -9.69 4.98
C THR A 497 -1.62 -9.98 6.37
N ALA A 498 -0.39 -9.55 6.62
CA ALA A 498 0.21 -9.51 7.93
C ALA A 498 0.00 -8.11 8.52
N THR A 499 -0.48 -8.05 9.75
CA THR A 499 -0.63 -6.82 10.53
C THR A 499 0.27 -6.91 11.75
N VAL A 500 1.09 -5.89 11.92
CA VAL A 500 1.97 -5.73 13.08
C VAL A 500 1.43 -4.57 13.90
N THR A 501 1.21 -4.80 15.19
CA THR A 501 0.87 -3.75 16.15
C THR A 501 1.94 -3.71 17.21
N TRP A 502 2.58 -2.55 17.36
CA TRP A 502 3.71 -2.36 18.25
C TRP A 502 3.44 -1.24 19.24
N ASN A 503 3.45 -1.59 20.52
CA ASN A 503 3.53 -0.62 21.61
C ASN A 503 5.02 -0.34 21.88
N VAL A 504 5.49 0.81 21.43
CA VAL A 504 6.92 1.17 21.44
C VAL A 504 7.35 1.48 22.87
N VAL A 505 7.93 0.51 23.55
CA VAL A 505 8.28 0.61 24.98
C VAL A 505 9.75 0.84 25.27
N ASP A 506 10.64 0.46 24.35
CA ASP A 506 12.08 0.47 24.60
C ASP A 506 12.87 0.73 23.31
N ASP A 507 14.12 1.11 23.49
CA ASP A 507 15.03 1.54 22.44
C ASP A 507 16.17 0.58 22.11
N ASP A 508 16.30 -0.49 22.89
CA ASP A 508 17.25 -1.61 22.72
C ASP A 508 16.61 -2.86 22.06
N GLY A 509 15.44 -2.72 21.42
CA GLY A 509 14.74 -3.83 20.77
C GLY A 509 15.42 -4.32 19.47
N PRO A 510 15.41 -5.62 19.14
CA PRO A 510 15.91 -6.11 17.85
C PRO A 510 15.08 -5.55 16.68
N ALA A 511 15.73 -5.40 15.53
CA ALA A 511 15.06 -5.12 14.25
C ALA A 511 13.95 -6.16 13.98
N MET A 512 12.87 -5.73 13.32
CA MET A 512 11.78 -6.62 12.95
C MET A 512 12.11 -7.37 11.67
N ASN A 513 12.09 -8.70 11.71
CA ASN A 513 12.34 -9.53 10.54
C ASN A 513 11.15 -10.45 10.31
N PHE A 514 10.76 -10.58 9.04
CA PHE A 514 9.66 -11.42 8.61
C PHE A 514 10.13 -12.34 7.48
N SER A 515 9.52 -13.51 7.42
CA SER A 515 9.69 -14.45 6.32
C SER A 515 8.33 -14.78 5.71
N ALA A 516 8.27 -14.93 4.39
CA ALA A 516 7.11 -15.46 3.69
C ALA A 516 7.53 -16.70 2.92
N THR A 517 6.89 -17.84 3.20
CA THR A 517 7.20 -19.14 2.63
C THR A 517 5.99 -19.67 1.86
N ASN A 518 6.21 -20.20 0.65
CA ASN A 518 5.14 -20.83 -0.14
C ASN A 518 5.01 -22.32 0.19
N SER A 519 4.04 -22.99 -0.46
CA SER A 519 3.75 -24.42 -0.28
C SER A 519 4.88 -25.37 -0.69
N ARG A 520 5.96 -24.83 -1.28
CA ARG A 520 7.10 -25.55 -1.83
C ARG A 520 8.42 -25.19 -1.12
N ASP A 521 8.31 -24.66 0.11
CA ASP A 521 9.43 -24.31 1.00
C ASP A 521 10.36 -23.18 0.49
N GLN A 522 9.93 -22.41 -0.51
CA GLN A 522 10.69 -21.24 -0.96
C GLN A 522 10.33 -20.02 -0.13
N THR A 523 11.33 -19.25 0.29
CA THR A 523 11.16 -18.21 1.31
C THR A 523 11.73 -16.87 0.86
N THR A 524 10.97 -15.79 1.10
CA THR A 524 11.40 -14.39 0.96
C THR A 524 11.53 -13.77 2.34
N LEU A 525 12.60 -13.00 2.56
CA LEU A 525 12.83 -12.26 3.81
C LEU A 525 12.45 -10.78 3.63
N TYR A 526 11.89 -10.19 4.69
CA TYR A 526 11.47 -8.80 4.72
C TYR A 526 11.84 -8.13 6.05
N THR A 527 12.61 -7.05 5.96
CA THR A 527 13.11 -6.28 7.10
C THR A 527 12.87 -4.79 6.84
N PRO A 528 11.82 -4.17 7.41
CA PRO A 528 11.60 -2.74 7.29
C PRO A 528 12.60 -1.95 8.14
N GLN A 529 13.10 -0.83 7.62
CA GLN A 529 13.95 0.08 8.38
C GLN A 529 13.13 0.88 9.39
N VAL A 530 13.54 0.93 10.65
CA VAL A 530 12.82 1.61 11.72
C VAL A 530 13.57 2.88 12.13
N ASN A 531 12.95 4.04 11.95
CA ASN A 531 13.41 5.32 12.45
C ASN A 531 12.70 5.66 13.77
N LEU A 532 13.43 5.56 14.87
CA LEU A 532 12.92 5.69 16.24
C LEU A 532 13.17 7.09 16.82
N CYS A 533 12.07 7.71 17.23
CA CYS A 533 12.00 8.99 17.91
C CYS A 533 12.07 8.81 19.43
N LYS A 534 13.14 9.31 20.05
CA LYS A 534 13.39 9.24 21.51
C LYS A 534 13.30 10.58 22.23
N CYS A 535 12.77 11.62 21.58
CA CYS A 535 12.73 12.95 22.20
C CYS A 535 11.89 12.97 23.46
N GLN A 536 12.42 13.63 24.49
CA GLN A 536 11.77 13.82 25.78
C GLN A 536 11.20 15.23 25.90
N ASN A 537 10.41 15.48 26.94
CA ASN A 537 9.94 16.81 27.32
C ASN A 537 9.23 17.62 26.21
N GLY A 538 8.56 16.92 25.28
CA GLY A 538 7.87 17.55 24.16
C GLY A 538 8.78 18.00 23.02
N GLY A 539 9.97 17.41 22.88
CA GLY A 539 10.83 17.57 21.70
C GLY A 539 10.21 17.01 20.43
N ASP A 540 10.38 17.73 19.32
CA ASP A 540 9.91 17.33 18.00
C ASP A 540 10.99 16.52 17.27
N CYS A 541 10.64 15.36 16.72
CA CYS A 541 11.57 14.50 15.99
C CYS A 541 11.78 14.94 14.54
N ASP A 542 13.04 15.04 14.14
CA ASP A 542 13.43 15.24 12.74
C ASP A 542 13.78 13.91 12.08
N PHE A 543 12.77 13.25 11.49
CA PHE A 543 12.96 11.99 10.77
C PHE A 543 13.83 12.09 9.50
N GLY A 544 14.24 13.29 9.09
CA GLY A 544 15.20 13.50 8.00
C GLY A 544 16.66 13.42 8.44
N THR A 545 16.93 13.47 9.75
CA THR A 545 18.29 13.56 10.30
C THR A 545 18.49 12.50 11.38
N LEU A 546 19.57 11.71 11.26
CA LEU A 546 19.93 10.73 12.27
C LEU A 546 20.58 11.39 13.49
N ALA A 547 20.38 10.78 14.65
CA ALA A 547 21.04 11.19 15.87
C ALA A 547 22.57 10.93 15.77
N ASP A 548 23.36 11.69 16.51
CA ASP A 548 24.82 11.57 16.47
C ASP A 548 25.28 10.14 16.83
N GLY A 549 26.07 9.51 15.95
CA GLY A 549 26.67 8.19 16.15
C GLY A 549 25.90 7.01 15.54
N GLU A 550 24.75 7.25 14.92
CA GLU A 550 23.93 6.21 14.28
C GLU A 550 24.47 5.76 12.92
N ASP A 551 24.25 4.49 12.58
CA ASP A 551 24.63 3.89 11.29
C ASP A 551 23.55 4.17 10.21
N PRO A 552 23.89 4.88 9.11
CA PRO A 552 22.97 5.15 8.00
C PRO A 552 22.43 3.92 7.27
N ASP A 553 23.01 2.73 7.48
CA ASP A 553 22.57 1.47 6.87
C ASP A 553 21.87 0.53 7.88
N GLY A 554 21.77 0.92 9.16
CA GLY A 554 21.16 0.09 10.21
C GLY A 554 19.65 -0.18 10.02
N ASP A 555 19.16 -1.33 10.48
CA ASP A 555 17.74 -1.70 10.42
C ASP A 555 16.89 -0.97 11.49
N LEU A 556 17.49 -0.59 12.61
CA LEU A 556 16.92 0.30 13.63
C LEU A 556 17.84 1.50 13.77
N ARG A 557 17.29 2.71 13.69
CA ARG A 557 18.01 3.97 13.73
C ARG A 557 17.33 4.94 14.66
N VAL A 558 18.12 5.77 15.33
CA VAL A 558 17.60 6.84 16.18
C VAL A 558 17.65 8.18 15.45
N VAL A 559 16.55 8.94 15.49
CA VAL A 559 16.47 10.25 14.82
C VAL A 559 16.79 11.41 15.77
N ALA A 560 17.22 12.53 15.19
CA ALA A 560 17.59 13.73 15.93
C ALA A 560 16.35 14.48 16.48
N CYS A 561 16.57 15.23 17.56
CA CYS A 561 15.52 15.99 18.26
C CYS A 561 15.66 17.50 18.10
N GLN A 562 14.53 18.17 17.96
CA GLN A 562 14.40 19.63 18.10
C GLN A 562 13.79 19.94 19.46
N CYS A 563 14.60 20.54 20.33
CA CYS A 563 14.20 20.73 21.73
C CYS A 563 13.50 22.07 21.97
N PRO A 564 12.32 22.05 22.62
CA PRO A 564 11.71 23.28 23.10
C PRO A 564 12.58 23.85 24.23
N SER A 565 12.87 25.15 24.16
CA SER A 565 13.49 25.86 25.29
C SER A 565 12.60 25.70 26.53
N PRO A 566 13.14 25.30 27.69
CA PRO A 566 14.56 25.33 28.08
C PRO A 566 15.35 24.01 27.95
N TYR A 567 14.77 22.94 27.42
CA TYR A 567 15.44 21.64 27.31
C TYR A 567 16.57 21.65 26.26
N THR A 568 17.63 20.87 26.52
CA THR A 568 18.80 20.78 25.64
C THR A 568 19.31 19.33 25.58
N GLY A 569 20.38 19.07 24.84
CA GLY A 569 20.91 17.71 24.66
C GLY A 569 20.35 16.99 23.43
N GLN A 570 20.85 15.78 23.18
CA GLN A 570 20.55 15.02 21.96
C GLN A 570 19.09 14.55 21.90
N PHE A 571 18.48 14.31 23.07
CA PHE A 571 17.10 13.83 23.18
C PHE A 571 16.21 14.75 24.03
N CYS A 572 16.58 16.02 24.16
CA CYS A 572 15.86 17.02 24.96
C CYS A 572 15.75 16.66 26.45
N GLU A 573 16.83 16.07 26.98
CA GLU A 573 16.96 15.87 28.41
C GLU A 573 16.97 17.20 29.20
N ASP A 574 16.65 17.06 30.49
CA ASP A 574 16.79 18.15 31.43
C ASP A 574 18.27 18.43 31.69
N PHE A 575 18.70 19.67 31.47
CA PHE A 575 20.07 20.07 31.74
C PHE A 575 20.20 20.46 33.21
N ASN A 576 20.85 19.63 34.02
CA ASN A 576 21.00 19.90 35.45
C ASN A 576 22.08 20.98 35.68
N GLU A 577 21.69 22.24 35.73
CA GLU A 577 22.61 23.36 35.91
C GLU A 577 23.35 23.31 37.25
N CYS A 578 22.73 22.73 38.28
CA CYS A 578 23.30 22.61 39.62
C CYS A 578 24.50 21.64 39.65
N GLU A 579 24.43 20.55 38.87
CA GLU A 579 25.54 19.60 38.76
C GLU A 579 26.64 20.11 37.84
N ALA A 580 26.25 20.81 36.76
CA ALA A 580 27.18 21.47 35.86
C ALA A 580 27.87 22.70 36.49
N GLY A 581 27.35 23.23 37.60
CA GLY A 581 27.85 24.43 38.27
C GLY A 581 27.68 25.70 37.43
N THR A 582 26.67 25.71 36.55
CA THR A 582 26.34 26.82 35.65
C THR A 582 25.19 27.69 36.17
N ASP A 583 24.67 27.37 37.36
CA ASP A 583 23.61 28.14 38.02
C ASP A 583 24.09 29.54 38.46
N ASP A 584 23.14 30.46 38.65
CA ASP A 584 23.39 31.83 39.10
C ASP A 584 22.96 32.11 40.56
N CYS A 585 22.75 31.06 41.37
CA CYS A 585 22.16 31.17 42.71
C CYS A 585 22.97 32.00 43.72
N GLY A 586 24.28 32.16 43.48
CA GLY A 586 25.19 32.94 44.33
C GLY A 586 25.52 32.27 45.67
N GLU A 587 26.43 32.88 46.45
CA GLU A 587 27.05 32.23 47.62
C GLU A 587 26.11 31.92 48.81
N ASN A 588 24.92 32.54 48.89
CA ASN A 588 23.99 32.40 50.03
C ASN A 588 22.71 31.61 49.66
N ALA A 589 22.79 30.73 48.67
CA ALA A 589 21.70 29.90 48.20
C ALA A 589 22.19 28.51 47.77
N ALA A 590 21.34 27.50 47.97
CA ALA A 590 21.55 26.17 47.44
C ALA A 590 20.77 26.01 46.13
N CYS A 591 21.45 25.60 45.05
CA CYS A 591 20.78 25.28 43.79
C CYS A 591 19.98 23.97 43.93
N VAL A 592 18.73 23.99 43.46
CA VAL A 592 17.87 22.81 43.38
C VAL A 592 17.39 22.65 41.95
N ASN A 593 17.79 21.55 41.32
CA ASN A 593 17.38 21.24 39.96
C ASN A 593 15.86 21.04 39.87
N GLY A 594 15.27 21.47 38.76
CA GLY A 594 13.87 21.29 38.43
C GLY A 594 13.72 21.03 36.94
N SER A 595 12.55 20.51 36.53
CA SER A 595 12.35 20.15 35.13
C SER A 595 12.36 21.39 34.22
N GLY A 596 13.35 21.44 33.35
CA GLY A 596 13.65 22.53 32.43
C GLY A 596 14.30 23.74 33.08
N ALA A 597 14.48 23.78 34.40
CA ALA A 597 15.02 24.93 35.09
C ALA A 597 15.39 24.61 36.52
N TYR A 598 16.34 25.33 37.07
CA TYR A 598 16.69 25.29 38.49
C TYR A 598 16.00 26.40 39.30
N ARG A 599 15.99 26.24 40.62
CA ARG A 599 15.63 27.29 41.57
C ARG A 599 16.66 27.40 42.69
N CYS A 600 16.74 28.57 43.32
CA CYS A 600 17.68 28.82 44.40
C CYS A 600 16.96 28.80 45.76
N GLU A 601 17.34 27.86 46.64
CA GLU A 601 16.83 27.81 48.02
C GLU A 601 17.73 28.66 48.94
N CYS A 602 17.19 29.78 49.43
CA CYS A 602 17.94 30.71 50.27
C CYS A 602 18.28 30.14 51.66
N GLU A 603 19.50 30.42 52.12
CA GLU A 603 19.91 30.12 53.48
C GLU A 603 19.12 30.94 54.54
N PRO A 604 19.02 30.46 55.79
CA PRO A 604 18.26 31.15 56.85
C PRO A 604 18.71 32.60 57.06
N GLY A 605 17.81 33.56 56.83
CA GLY A 605 18.08 35.00 56.96
C GLY A 605 17.93 35.77 55.65
N PHE A 606 17.93 35.06 54.51
CA PHE A 606 17.75 35.63 53.19
C PHE A 606 16.39 35.26 52.58
N TYR A 607 15.92 36.06 51.63
CA TYR A 607 14.66 35.84 50.92
C TYR A 607 14.87 35.92 49.40
N PRO A 608 14.12 35.13 48.61
CA PRO A 608 14.29 35.11 47.15
C PRO A 608 13.89 36.45 46.52
N ASN A 609 14.57 36.78 45.41
CA ASN A 609 14.29 37.91 44.55
C ASN A 609 12.97 37.66 43.75
N PRO A 610 12.41 38.65 43.04
CA PRO A 610 11.16 38.49 42.27
C PRO A 610 11.18 37.41 41.18
N ASN A 611 12.35 36.91 40.76
CA ASN A 611 12.54 35.91 39.74
C ASN A 611 13.02 34.55 40.32
N ASP A 612 13.08 34.40 41.65
CA ASP A 612 13.62 33.22 42.36
C ASP A 612 15.07 32.82 42.01
N THR A 613 15.87 33.73 41.42
CA THR A 613 17.26 33.46 41.00
C THR A 613 18.34 33.92 41.98
N SER A 614 18.01 34.70 43.03
CA SER A 614 19.00 35.14 44.03
C SER A 614 18.39 35.57 45.37
N CYS A 615 19.19 35.64 46.43
CA CYS A 615 18.74 35.81 47.83
C CYS A 615 19.21 37.16 48.45
N GLN A 616 18.33 37.90 49.19
CA GLN A 616 18.58 39.29 49.69
C GLN A 616 18.23 39.52 51.21
N ASP A 617 18.84 40.54 51.87
CA ASP A 617 18.82 40.84 53.34
C ASP A 617 18.06 42.14 53.78
N CYS A 618 17.66 42.27 55.07
CA CYS A 618 17.08 43.45 55.75
C CYS A 618 17.79 43.78 57.10
N PRO A 619 17.88 45.08 57.52
CA PRO A 619 18.54 45.46 58.79
C PRO A 619 17.96 44.77 60.04
N TYR A 620 18.81 44.52 61.05
CA TYR A 620 18.44 43.78 62.26
C TYR A 620 17.17 44.33 62.96
N GLY A 621 16.14 43.49 63.07
CA GLY A 621 14.85 43.82 63.67
C GLY A 621 13.82 44.43 62.71
N TYR A 622 14.15 44.63 61.43
CA TYR A 622 13.21 44.93 60.37
C TYR A 622 12.69 43.65 59.71
N ARG A 623 11.49 43.73 59.12
CA ARG A 623 10.90 42.64 58.32
C ARG A 623 10.68 43.12 56.90
N GLY A 624 11.13 42.33 55.93
CA GLY A 624 10.90 42.58 54.51
C GLY A 624 9.42 42.51 54.14
N TYR A 625 8.94 43.49 53.38
CA TYR A 625 7.61 43.49 52.80
C TYR A 625 7.58 44.32 51.51
N MET A 626 7.11 43.73 50.39
CA MET A 626 6.97 44.44 49.10
C MET A 626 8.22 45.28 48.72
N GLY A 627 9.40 44.66 48.76
CA GLY A 627 10.67 45.29 48.33
C GLY A 627 11.31 46.28 49.32
N ASN A 628 10.72 46.53 50.49
CA ASN A 628 11.27 47.43 51.52
C ASN A 628 11.33 46.76 52.90
N CYS A 629 12.13 47.30 53.81
CA CYS A 629 12.25 46.79 55.18
C CYS A 629 11.43 47.67 56.14
N TYR A 630 10.57 47.06 56.98
CA TYR A 630 9.71 47.78 57.93
C TYR A 630 9.83 47.30 59.37
N ARG A 631 9.63 48.21 60.33
CA ARG A 631 9.56 47.90 61.76
C ARG A 631 8.49 48.71 62.47
N PHE A 632 7.68 48.07 63.32
CA PHE A 632 6.57 48.70 64.04
C PHE A 632 6.94 49.09 65.47
N TRP A 633 6.52 50.27 65.91
CA TRP A 633 6.68 50.79 67.26
C TRP A 633 5.33 51.24 67.84
N GLY A 634 4.90 50.68 68.97
CA GLY A 634 3.62 50.99 69.59
C GLY A 634 3.58 50.80 71.11
N GLY A 635 2.38 50.93 71.70
CA GLY A 635 2.19 50.80 73.15
C GLY A 635 3.01 51.82 73.95
N LYS A 636 3.84 51.34 74.89
CA LYS A 636 4.75 52.20 75.69
C LYS A 636 5.78 52.96 74.85
N ASN A 637 6.03 52.51 73.62
CA ASN A 637 7.00 53.12 72.71
C ASN A 637 6.39 54.19 71.79
N ALA A 638 5.12 54.57 71.98
CA ALA A 638 4.50 55.65 71.21
C ALA A 638 5.20 56.98 71.49
N GLN A 639 5.51 57.73 70.43
CA GLN A 639 6.23 59.02 70.50
C GLN A 639 5.41 60.14 69.86
N ASN A 640 5.78 61.39 70.14
CA ASN A 640 5.39 62.54 69.30
C ASN A 640 6.00 62.40 67.90
N TYR A 641 5.59 63.24 66.95
CA TYR A 641 6.00 63.07 65.55
C TYR A 641 7.52 63.15 65.37
N SER A 642 8.16 64.18 65.91
CA SER A 642 9.62 64.36 65.87
C SER A 642 10.37 63.22 66.52
N GLY A 643 9.93 62.75 67.70
CA GLY A 643 10.53 61.60 68.37
C GLY A 643 10.34 60.28 67.62
N ALA A 644 9.20 60.08 66.94
CA ALA A 644 8.96 58.91 66.10
C ALA A 644 9.92 58.89 64.90
N ARG A 645 10.09 60.05 64.25
CA ARG A 645 11.04 60.22 63.14
C ARG A 645 12.48 59.96 63.59
N GLN A 646 12.89 60.54 64.71
CA GLN A 646 14.22 60.34 65.28
C GLN A 646 14.52 58.86 65.57
N VAL A 647 13.57 58.13 66.18
CA VAL A 647 13.74 56.68 66.44
C VAL A 647 13.97 55.92 65.14
N CYS A 648 13.26 56.25 64.06
CA CYS A 648 13.47 55.60 62.78
C CYS A 648 14.84 55.93 62.17
N GLN A 649 15.27 57.18 62.25
CA GLN A 649 16.58 57.65 61.77
C GLN A 649 17.73 57.00 62.53
N GLU A 650 17.64 56.88 63.85
CA GLU A 650 18.62 56.17 64.69
C GLU A 650 18.69 54.66 64.38
N ASN A 651 17.63 54.09 63.81
CA ASN A 651 17.55 52.68 63.42
C ASN A 651 17.75 52.48 61.90
N GLY A 652 18.45 53.39 61.22
CA GLY A 652 18.85 53.22 59.81
C GLY A 652 17.72 53.33 58.80
N GLY A 653 16.65 54.07 59.12
CA GLY A 653 15.50 54.30 58.25
C GLY A 653 14.88 55.68 58.44
N ASP A 654 13.65 55.87 57.99
CA ASP A 654 12.84 57.05 58.31
C ASP A 654 11.39 56.61 58.61
N ILE A 655 10.56 57.51 59.12
CA ILE A 655 9.16 57.22 59.39
C ILE A 655 8.41 56.86 58.09
N TYR A 656 7.51 55.88 58.17
CA TYR A 656 6.83 55.33 57.00
C TYR A 656 5.99 56.39 56.27
N MET A 657 6.33 56.62 55.00
CA MET A 657 5.65 57.54 54.10
C MET A 657 4.59 56.77 53.31
N TRP A 658 3.31 57.05 53.59
CA TRP A 658 2.16 56.31 53.06
C TRP A 658 1.86 56.69 51.60
N ARG A 659 2.82 56.50 50.69
CA ARG A 659 2.76 56.98 49.29
C ARG A 659 2.05 56.03 48.33
N SER A 660 1.90 54.76 48.69
CA SER A 660 1.31 53.74 47.81
C SER A 660 -0.05 53.29 48.32
N ALA A 661 -1.09 53.50 47.50
CA ALA A 661 -2.45 53.03 47.77
C ALA A 661 -2.48 51.51 48.06
N ALA A 662 -1.71 50.73 47.28
CA ALA A 662 -1.64 49.28 47.41
C ALA A 662 -0.97 48.85 48.74
N ALA A 663 0.16 49.48 49.08
CA ALA A 663 0.87 49.19 50.32
C ALA A 663 0.04 49.55 51.57
N VAL A 664 -0.64 50.71 51.53
CA VAL A 664 -1.51 51.19 52.60
C VAL A 664 -2.74 50.28 52.76
N ALA A 665 -3.37 49.85 51.67
CA ALA A 665 -4.48 48.91 51.74
C ALA A 665 -4.07 47.58 52.39
N ALA A 666 -2.87 47.07 52.07
CA ALA A 666 -2.32 45.86 52.67
C ALA A 666 -1.99 46.03 54.16
N LEU A 667 -1.41 47.17 54.55
CA LEU A 667 -1.16 47.54 55.94
C LEU A 667 -2.45 47.53 56.77
N LYS A 668 -3.52 48.16 56.26
CA LYS A 668 -4.83 48.20 56.93
C LYS A 668 -5.42 46.80 57.16
N ARG A 669 -5.19 45.86 56.23
CA ARG A 669 -5.62 44.46 56.41
C ARG A 669 -4.89 43.77 57.56
N LYS A 670 -3.60 44.05 57.76
CA LYS A 670 -2.83 43.48 58.88
C LYS A 670 -3.20 44.10 60.23
N LEU A 671 -3.56 45.38 60.25
CA LEU A 671 -3.97 46.12 61.46
C LEU A 671 -5.46 45.96 61.81
N LYS A 672 -6.07 44.83 61.43
CA LYS A 672 -7.52 44.57 61.59
C LYS A 672 -7.99 44.33 63.02
N SER A 673 -7.09 44.11 63.98
CA SER A 673 -7.45 43.87 65.39
C SER A 673 -8.03 45.12 66.04
N ASP A 674 -9.04 44.96 66.90
CA ASP A 674 -9.70 46.03 67.66
C ASP A 674 -8.77 46.78 68.62
N HIS A 675 -7.62 46.18 68.95
CA HIS A 675 -6.60 46.77 69.81
C HIS A 675 -5.53 47.57 69.05
N SER A 676 -5.66 47.72 67.72
CA SER A 676 -4.62 48.35 66.90
C SER A 676 -4.60 49.88 67.10
N PRO A 677 -3.43 50.51 67.33
CA PRO A 677 -3.34 51.94 67.58
C PRO A 677 -3.51 52.77 66.30
N SER A 678 -3.77 54.07 66.47
CA SER A 678 -3.63 55.04 65.37
C SER A 678 -2.14 55.30 65.10
N LEU A 679 -1.78 55.46 63.83
CA LEU A 679 -0.39 55.54 63.37
C LEU A 679 -0.03 56.92 62.85
N TRP A 680 1.19 57.34 63.10
CA TRP A 680 1.81 58.43 62.36
C TRP A 680 1.93 58.07 60.87
N VAL A 681 1.61 59.04 60.02
CA VAL A 681 1.98 59.06 58.61
C VAL A 681 3.19 59.97 58.53
N GLY A 682 4.24 59.60 57.79
CA GLY A 682 5.44 60.42 57.59
C GLY A 682 5.20 61.67 56.75
N LEU A 683 4.21 62.47 57.11
CA LEU A 683 3.73 63.66 56.43
C LEU A 683 3.38 64.74 57.47
N SER A 684 3.94 65.93 57.32
CA SER A 684 3.73 67.08 58.21
C SER A 684 3.98 68.40 57.48
N ASP A 685 3.36 69.49 57.92
CA ASP A 685 3.67 70.85 57.46
C ASP A 685 4.35 71.72 58.52
N GLU A 686 4.87 71.10 59.60
CA GLU A 686 5.62 71.77 60.68
C GLU A 686 6.81 72.59 60.14
N ASP A 687 7.46 72.10 59.09
CA ASP A 687 8.61 72.75 58.46
C ASP A 687 8.21 73.86 57.47
N LEU A 688 6.95 73.84 56.98
CA LEU A 688 6.43 74.81 56.01
C LEU A 688 4.90 74.94 56.11
N GLU A 689 4.45 75.84 56.98
CA GLU A 689 3.02 76.09 57.26
C GLU A 689 2.20 76.19 55.97
N GLY A 690 1.12 75.41 55.89
CA GLY A 690 0.24 75.37 54.72
C GLY A 690 0.66 74.40 53.62
N THR A 691 1.87 73.82 53.70
CA THR A 691 2.41 72.87 52.70
C THR A 691 2.90 71.59 53.37
N PHE A 692 2.16 70.49 53.19
CA PHE A 692 2.57 69.20 53.73
C PHE A 692 3.80 68.65 53.01
N LEU A 693 4.85 68.38 53.77
CA LEU A 693 6.08 67.73 53.33
C LEU A 693 6.13 66.29 53.86
N TRP A 694 6.55 65.37 53.01
CA TRP A 694 6.92 64.02 53.42
C TRP A 694 8.20 64.05 54.24
N ALA A 695 8.47 62.98 55.00
CA ALA A 695 9.66 62.89 55.84
C ALA A 695 11.00 62.94 55.06
N ASP A 696 11.00 62.73 53.75
CA ASP A 696 12.18 62.94 52.87
C ASP A 696 12.31 64.38 52.34
N GLY A 697 11.41 65.30 52.73
CA GLY A 697 11.40 66.71 52.34
C GLY A 697 10.63 67.02 51.06
N LEU A 698 10.09 66.02 50.35
CA LEU A 698 9.28 66.27 49.16
C LEU A 698 7.88 66.77 49.53
N ALA A 699 7.39 67.79 48.84
CA ALA A 699 6.04 68.30 49.04
C ALA A 699 4.98 67.31 48.51
N LEU A 700 3.84 67.21 49.20
CA LEU A 700 2.68 66.45 48.75
C LEU A 700 2.07 67.09 47.50
N GLY A 701 2.23 66.45 46.35
CA GLY A 701 1.74 66.92 45.06
C GLY A 701 0.24 66.65 44.85
N GLY A 702 -0.38 67.38 43.92
CA GLY A 702 -1.80 67.22 43.59
C GLY A 702 -2.18 65.85 43.00
N ASN A 703 -1.21 65.11 42.47
CA ASN A 703 -1.39 63.76 41.91
C ASN A 703 -0.93 62.64 42.87
N ASP A 704 -0.43 63.00 44.05
CA ASP A 704 0.01 62.00 45.03
C ASP A 704 -1.18 61.26 45.64
N PHE A 705 -0.97 60.00 46.00
CA PHE A 705 -1.96 59.25 46.75
C PHE A 705 -2.26 59.95 48.08
N THR A 706 -3.54 60.20 48.34
CA THR A 706 -4.01 60.69 49.63
C THR A 706 -5.19 59.87 50.13
N ASP A 707 -5.30 59.74 51.45
CA ASP A 707 -6.37 58.98 52.09
C ASP A 707 -7.06 59.79 53.19
N TRP A 708 -7.34 61.05 52.89
CA TRP A 708 -7.97 61.99 53.82
C TRP A 708 -9.34 61.48 54.29
N SER A 709 -9.64 61.74 55.57
CA SER A 709 -11.00 61.60 56.10
C SER A 709 -11.93 62.65 55.49
N PRO A 710 -13.25 62.44 55.47
CA PRO A 710 -14.19 63.47 55.03
C PRO A 710 -13.93 64.81 55.73
N ASN A 711 -13.88 65.89 54.97
CA ASN A 711 -13.58 67.25 55.44
C ASN A 711 -12.17 67.41 56.06
N GLN A 712 -11.17 66.73 55.51
CA GLN A 712 -9.74 66.94 55.77
C GLN A 712 -9.02 67.20 54.44
N PRO A 713 -7.85 67.88 54.43
CA PRO A 713 -7.14 68.44 55.59
C PRO A 713 -7.82 69.71 56.14
N ARG A 714 -7.96 69.81 57.47
CA ARG A 714 -8.32 71.08 58.14
C ARG A 714 -7.05 71.64 58.75
N ASN A 715 -6.28 72.28 57.90
CA ASN A 715 -5.01 72.83 58.31
C ASN A 715 -5.20 74.12 59.11
N THR A 716 -4.57 74.21 60.27
CA THR A 716 -4.61 75.36 61.19
C THR A 716 -3.23 75.44 61.80
N ALA A 717 -2.70 76.64 62.03
CA ALA A 717 -1.35 76.90 62.55
C ALA A 717 -0.97 76.28 63.93
N GLU A 718 -1.83 75.43 64.51
CA GLU A 718 -1.58 74.68 65.75
C GLU A 718 -1.56 73.14 65.52
N LYS A 719 -1.70 72.67 64.28
CA LYS A 719 -1.89 71.25 63.94
C LYS A 719 -1.20 70.92 62.62
N ASP A 720 -0.01 70.35 62.74
CA ASP A 720 0.84 70.24 61.56
C ASP A 720 1.13 68.78 61.13
N CYS A 721 0.73 67.79 61.93
CA CYS A 721 1.11 66.39 61.72
C CYS A 721 -0.06 65.48 61.32
N VAL A 722 0.21 64.48 60.49
CA VAL A 722 -0.84 63.61 59.92
C VAL A 722 -0.86 62.23 60.58
N VAL A 723 -2.06 61.79 60.98
CA VAL A 723 -2.28 60.43 61.51
C VAL A 723 -3.29 59.63 60.70
N GLY A 724 -3.03 58.33 60.54
CA GLY A 724 -4.03 57.34 60.14
C GLY A 724 -4.85 56.90 61.35
N ARG A 725 -6.11 57.34 61.45
CA ARG A 725 -6.96 57.04 62.61
C ARG A 725 -7.58 55.65 62.54
N ARG A 726 -7.31 54.79 63.54
CA ARG A 726 -7.89 53.44 63.61
C ARG A 726 -9.42 53.45 63.48
N VAL A 727 -10.10 54.32 64.23
CA VAL A 727 -11.57 54.44 64.25
C VAL A 727 -12.20 54.85 62.92
N HIS A 728 -11.40 55.35 61.98
CA HIS A 728 -11.83 55.69 60.62
C HIS A 728 -11.07 54.88 59.59
N TRP A 729 -10.80 53.60 59.90
CA TRP A 729 -10.11 52.68 58.99
C TRP A 729 -8.79 53.25 58.45
N TYR A 730 -8.03 53.89 59.34
CA TYR A 730 -6.74 54.53 59.06
C TYR A 730 -6.77 55.67 58.05
N ARG A 731 -7.94 56.29 57.79
CA ARG A 731 -8.00 57.55 57.01
C ARG A 731 -7.27 58.68 57.73
N TRP A 732 -6.66 59.54 56.94
CA TRP A 732 -5.76 60.60 57.39
C TRP A 732 -6.53 61.74 58.05
N LYS A 733 -5.93 62.29 59.09
CA LYS A 733 -6.40 63.49 59.77
C LYS A 733 -5.22 64.29 60.30
N VAL A 734 -5.30 65.60 60.16
CA VAL A 734 -4.35 66.54 60.73
C VAL A 734 -4.60 66.68 62.24
N VAL A 735 -3.53 66.59 63.04
CA VAL A 735 -3.54 66.64 64.50
C VAL A 735 -2.29 67.37 65.03
N PRO A 736 -2.31 67.84 66.30
CA PRO A 736 -1.09 68.37 66.92
C PRO A 736 0.05 67.36 66.92
N CYS A 737 1.24 67.79 66.53
CA CYS A 737 2.47 66.98 66.49
C CYS A 737 2.89 66.45 67.87
N SER A 738 2.44 67.12 68.94
CA SER A 738 2.70 66.74 70.35
C SER A 738 2.02 65.46 70.80
N TYR A 739 1.04 64.93 70.04
CA TYR A 739 0.34 63.70 70.40
C TYR A 739 1.25 62.48 70.36
N ARG A 740 1.10 61.55 71.30
CA ARG A 740 1.85 60.28 71.25
C ARG A 740 1.10 59.25 70.41
N ARG A 741 1.72 58.76 69.33
CA ARG A 741 1.15 57.74 68.44
C ARG A 741 2.16 56.63 68.15
N ALA A 742 1.63 55.48 67.77
CA ALA A 742 2.44 54.40 67.23
C ALA A 742 2.95 54.81 65.83
N PHE A 743 4.03 54.20 65.37
CA PHE A 743 4.65 54.53 64.10
C PHE A 743 5.33 53.30 63.49
N ILE A 744 5.63 53.40 62.20
CA ILE A 744 6.35 52.38 61.44
C ILE A 744 7.60 53.06 60.89
N CYS A 745 8.74 52.43 61.04
CA CYS A 745 9.97 52.83 60.35
C CYS A 745 10.08 52.05 59.05
N GLN A 746 10.51 52.74 57.99
CA GLN A 746 10.88 52.17 56.70
C GLN A 746 12.37 52.37 56.46
N SER A 747 13.03 51.40 55.84
CA SER A 747 14.41 51.53 55.38
C SER A 747 14.55 50.94 53.98
N PRO A 748 15.31 51.59 53.07
CA PRO A 748 15.73 50.96 51.84
C PRO A 748 16.58 49.71 52.16
N ARG A 749 16.55 48.70 51.29
CA ARG A 749 17.45 47.53 51.45
C ARG A 749 18.90 48.01 51.34
N ALA A 750 19.80 47.43 52.14
CA ALA A 750 21.23 47.63 51.94
C ALA A 750 21.58 47.05 50.57
N LEU A 751 22.23 47.86 49.73
CA LEU A 751 22.74 47.45 48.42
C LEU A 751 23.87 46.43 48.57
#